data_AF-E8UXU4-F1
#
_entry.id   AF-E8UXU4-F1
#
_cell.length_a   1.000
_cell.length_b   1.000
_cell.length_c   1.000
_cell.angle_alpha   90.00
_cell.angle_beta   90.00
_cell.angle_gamma   90.00
#
_symmetry.space_group_name_H-M   'P 1'
#
loop_
_entity.id
_entity.type
_entity.pdbx_description
1 polymer ?
#
loop_
_entity_poly.entity_id
_entity_poly.type
_entity_poly.pdbx_seq_one_letter_code
_entity_poly.pdbx_strand_id
1 'polypeptide(L)'
;MTGLRFVTAQWNRWPQCNGAEVTPSPRSRGIRTVGFVWFLLLVIVPLAYAQNPQIVPCPTPGSQNLLPIPEVARTSDGVLRATIKNVDGLRTGWGAVGVPGQSTTDARCASQYMRYYVGEDTKHPQPWPTTPDPLPGPTLRARVGDLVEITFQNVVNSQHFANTLDRGEEGLGNTDGCDVVTANTNRPDWIASKPYRSGATIKPLSNNAAGYVYTSTKAGTSGATAPIFPQTPGQTVTDGTVIWTNQNAPIYPTGGDYMPDCLHGSSTSNLHFHGTHTTPSTTGDNVLLFVHPALRGAKGLEPSDAEVKTNFAKIFGACEKDGSPAKWEQIPLEWRKIQETLLKKYDATAPYKGQPGKLPHMMQLWPPNAEELAQGLWPQFNIGAFPYCFRLPIYNQSPSPGAPPTLMGQAPGTQWYHAHKHGSTALNVANGMTGAFIIEGQYDDDLQKFYGGKLHQEVLVLQQLSSTPFPVLNASYSGGPGAARPPISVNGRRQPIITMQPGEVQMWRIVNGDFRDSVQLVSFTAQGSTQPCNQSGASAVMTPCVSWRQIAQDGVQFNFANYQKQGSPYNPLNLSPANRADLLVKAPTQPGTYILQASANTGFPLQTCGSSAPAGCQAAPDAAYPFPLLTVNVTGNPITPAMDFIQNQSDFPQLPTFLKDIPENTIFTKRTLVFGAGNTTIDGQRFDPNKVNQAMLLNTAEEWTVMNQANDKAHPFHIHINPFQITEVFEPNSQAATTKGNPCYVDPNDPSTFKPCPSQQPQAPFVWWDTFGIPTGAQFDITTQCSNSNDVNTCPQKLQPYAACAQGTCTETIPGWFRMRSRFVDFTGQYVIHCHILIHEDRGMMQLVEVVTDKTLYTHH
;
A
#
# COMPACT_ATOMS: atom_id res chain seq x y z
N MET A 1 49.84 6.71 -18.81
CA MET A 1 50.45 5.67 -19.67
C MET A 1 51.10 4.63 -18.78
N THR A 2 50.77 3.35 -19.02
CA THR A 2 51.60 2.12 -18.89
C THR A 2 52.33 1.80 -17.57
N GLY A 3 52.26 0.59 -17.03
CA GLY A 3 51.59 -0.64 -17.49
C GLY A 3 52.00 -1.87 -16.65
N LEU A 4 51.13 -2.89 -16.59
CA LEU A 4 51.33 -4.09 -15.76
C LEU A 4 52.26 -5.16 -16.37
N ARG A 5 52.69 -6.10 -15.52
CA ARG A 5 53.55 -7.26 -15.83
C ARG A 5 52.78 -8.48 -16.35
N PHE A 6 53.48 -9.37 -17.05
CA PHE A 6 53.15 -10.80 -17.23
C PHE A 6 54.44 -11.64 -17.14
N VAL A 7 54.42 -12.79 -16.45
CA VAL A 7 55.44 -13.87 -16.51
C VAL A 7 54.75 -15.24 -16.32
N THR A 8 55.36 -16.29 -16.88
CA THR A 8 54.82 -17.65 -17.14
C THR A 8 55.25 -18.76 -16.16
N ALA A 9 54.67 -19.96 -16.36
CA ALA A 9 54.68 -21.21 -15.57
C ALA A 9 56.01 -22.03 -15.41
N GLN A 10 56.01 -23.02 -14.49
CA GLN A 10 56.72 -24.35 -14.44
C GLN A 10 56.46 -25.07 -13.06
N TRP A 11 56.69 -26.38 -12.75
CA TRP A 11 56.64 -27.69 -13.45
C TRP A 11 56.81 -28.90 -12.45
N ASN A 12 56.76 -30.17 -12.92
CA ASN A 12 57.12 -31.48 -12.24
C ASN A 12 56.10 -32.13 -11.26
N ARG A 13 55.96 -33.47 -11.06
CA ARG A 13 56.39 -34.79 -11.68
C ARG A 13 55.44 -35.90 -11.10
N TRP A 14 54.83 -36.85 -11.84
CA TRP A 14 55.29 -38.19 -12.33
C TRP A 14 55.64 -39.26 -11.25
N PRO A 15 55.49 -40.61 -11.46
CA PRO A 15 55.37 -41.36 -12.74
C PRO A 15 54.42 -42.62 -12.85
N GLN A 16 54.07 -43.01 -14.10
CA GLN A 16 54.00 -44.40 -14.72
C GLN A 16 53.09 -45.54 -14.12
N CYS A 17 52.60 -46.57 -14.85
CA CYS A 17 53.12 -47.28 -16.06
C CYS A 17 52.04 -48.08 -16.87
N ASN A 18 52.20 -48.16 -18.21
CA ASN A 18 51.86 -49.22 -19.23
C ASN A 18 50.55 -50.07 -19.18
N GLY A 19 49.93 -50.50 -20.30
CA GLY A 19 50.17 -50.26 -21.73
C GLY A 19 49.46 -51.28 -22.69
N ALA A 20 49.69 -51.12 -24.01
CA ALA A 20 49.43 -52.04 -25.16
C ALA A 20 48.02 -52.11 -25.83
N GLU A 21 48.07 -52.26 -27.16
CA GLU A 21 46.96 -52.33 -28.16
C GLU A 21 46.63 -53.78 -28.58
N VAL A 22 45.57 -53.99 -29.39
CA VAL A 22 45.52 -54.78 -30.67
C VAL A 22 44.07 -55.20 -31.05
N THR A 23 43.78 -55.27 -32.36
CA THR A 23 42.51 -55.60 -33.06
C THR A 23 42.42 -57.12 -33.43
N PRO A 24 41.47 -57.68 -34.25
CA PRO A 24 40.19 -57.23 -34.82
C PRO A 24 38.99 -58.23 -34.62
N SER A 25 37.86 -58.04 -35.33
CA SER A 25 36.62 -58.88 -35.30
C SER A 25 36.75 -60.30 -35.89
N PRO A 26 35.78 -61.23 -35.66
CA PRO A 26 34.69 -61.39 -36.66
C PRO A 26 33.28 -61.86 -36.19
N ARG A 27 32.27 -61.43 -36.97
CA ARG A 27 30.91 -61.96 -37.23
C ARG A 27 30.34 -63.17 -36.45
N SER A 28 29.10 -63.01 -35.95
CA SER A 28 27.99 -63.94 -36.22
C SER A 28 26.63 -63.21 -36.22
N ARG A 29 25.63 -63.76 -36.94
CA ARG A 29 24.28 -63.17 -37.14
C ARG A 29 23.29 -63.71 -36.10
N GLY A 30 22.28 -62.94 -35.71
CA GLY A 30 21.06 -63.56 -35.17
C GLY A 30 20.04 -62.67 -34.43
N ILE A 31 18.96 -62.31 -35.14
CA ILE A 31 17.60 -62.05 -34.60
C ILE A 31 17.38 -60.73 -33.84
N ARG A 32 16.22 -60.11 -34.10
CA ARG A 32 15.80 -58.80 -33.61
C ARG A 32 14.98 -58.92 -32.33
N THR A 33 15.32 -58.13 -31.32
CA THR A 33 14.39 -57.73 -30.27
C THR A 33 14.56 -56.22 -30.05
N VAL A 34 13.54 -55.43 -30.43
CA VAL A 34 13.59 -53.96 -30.27
C VAL A 34 13.25 -53.61 -28.82
N GLY A 35 14.27 -53.54 -27.97
CA GLY A 35 14.15 -52.98 -26.63
C GLY A 35 14.22 -51.46 -26.68
N PHE A 36 13.08 -50.78 -26.53
CA PHE A 36 13.04 -49.33 -26.31
C PHE A 36 13.61 -49.02 -24.91
N VAL A 37 14.89 -48.71 -24.84
CA VAL A 37 15.50 -48.14 -23.62
C VAL A 37 15.20 -46.65 -23.58
N TRP A 38 14.19 -46.27 -22.79
CA TRP A 38 13.96 -44.88 -22.43
C TRP A 38 15.12 -44.39 -21.56
N PHE A 39 16.04 -43.62 -22.17
CA PHE A 39 16.93 -42.75 -21.41
C PHE A 39 16.11 -41.59 -20.84
N LEU A 40 15.52 -41.82 -19.66
CA LEU A 40 14.97 -40.77 -18.81
C LEU A 40 16.14 -39.92 -18.30
N LEU A 41 16.49 -38.90 -19.08
CA LEU A 41 17.22 -37.74 -18.60
C LEU A 41 16.33 -37.02 -17.60
N LEU A 42 16.37 -37.48 -16.34
CA LEU A 42 15.90 -36.74 -15.18
C LEU A 42 16.74 -35.46 -15.08
N VAL A 43 16.31 -34.43 -15.78
CA VAL A 43 16.67 -33.05 -15.46
C VAL A 43 16.06 -32.78 -14.10
N ILE A 44 16.83 -33.06 -13.04
CA ILE A 44 16.53 -32.58 -11.70
C ILE A 44 16.73 -31.07 -11.75
N VAL A 45 15.69 -30.35 -12.18
CA VAL A 45 15.58 -28.93 -11.91
C VAL A 45 15.60 -28.80 -10.39
N PRO A 46 16.57 -28.11 -9.79
CA PRO A 46 16.54 -27.88 -8.36
C PRO A 46 15.34 -27.00 -8.07
N LEU A 47 14.26 -27.61 -7.56
CA LEU A 47 13.12 -26.88 -7.01
C LEU A 47 13.64 -26.10 -5.81
N ALA A 48 13.87 -24.79 -6.02
CA ALA A 48 14.23 -23.88 -4.96
C ALA A 48 13.04 -23.76 -4.01
N TYR A 49 13.08 -24.47 -2.89
CA TYR A 49 12.03 -24.42 -1.89
C TYR A 49 12.06 -23.06 -1.18
N ALA A 50 10.94 -22.33 -1.27
CA ALA A 50 10.75 -21.05 -0.63
C ALA A 50 10.97 -21.12 0.90
N GLN A 51 11.66 -20.13 1.47
CA GLN A 51 12.10 -20.17 2.86
C GLN A 51 11.01 -19.71 3.84
N ASN A 52 10.92 -20.38 4.99
CA ASN A 52 9.99 -20.03 6.07
C ASN A 52 10.54 -18.90 6.96
N PRO A 53 9.68 -18.06 7.57
CA PRO A 53 10.11 -17.03 8.51
C PRO A 53 10.95 -17.62 9.65
N GLN A 54 12.14 -17.05 9.87
CA GLN A 54 13.05 -17.41 10.95
C GLN A 54 12.83 -16.48 12.13
N ILE A 55 12.50 -17.05 13.29
CA ILE A 55 12.21 -16.29 14.50
C ILE A 55 13.52 -15.81 15.13
N VAL A 56 13.64 -14.50 15.33
CA VAL A 56 14.85 -13.83 15.84
C VAL A 56 14.50 -12.88 17.01
N PRO A 57 15.46 -12.57 17.91
CA PRO A 57 15.25 -11.57 18.95
C PRO A 57 14.91 -10.20 18.33
N CYS A 58 13.90 -9.51 18.85
CA CYS A 58 13.69 -8.11 18.51
C CYS A 58 14.67 -7.20 19.26
N PRO A 59 15.05 -6.05 18.68
CA PRO A 59 15.54 -4.91 19.44
C PRO A 59 14.52 -4.46 20.50
N THR A 60 14.96 -3.73 21.52
CA THR A 60 14.02 -3.11 22.47
C THR A 60 13.38 -1.86 21.84
N PRO A 61 12.06 -1.68 21.86
CA PRO A 61 11.43 -0.41 21.44
C PRO A 61 12.04 0.77 22.20
N GLY A 62 12.33 1.88 21.51
CA GLY A 62 13.00 3.03 22.13
C GLY A 62 14.51 2.85 22.38
N SER A 63 15.17 1.82 21.83
CA SER A 63 16.65 1.68 21.93
C SER A 63 17.40 1.93 20.61
N GLN A 64 16.69 2.16 19.50
CA GLN A 64 17.27 2.38 18.17
C GLN A 64 16.92 3.78 17.66
N ASN A 65 17.85 4.43 16.98
CA ASN A 65 17.59 5.68 16.26
C ASN A 65 16.63 5.44 15.08
N LEU A 66 15.98 6.50 14.61
CA LEU A 66 15.27 6.54 13.34
C LEU A 66 16.18 6.03 12.21
N LEU A 67 15.61 5.27 11.28
CA LEU A 67 16.31 4.90 10.06
C LEU A 67 16.20 6.06 9.05
N PRO A 68 17.33 6.62 8.58
CA PRO A 68 17.29 7.53 7.45
C PRO A 68 16.90 6.75 6.19
N ILE A 69 15.93 7.26 5.44
CA ILE A 69 15.57 6.73 4.13
C ILE A 69 16.56 7.30 3.12
N PRO A 70 17.24 6.48 2.29
CA PRO A 70 18.08 7.00 1.21
C PRO A 70 17.27 7.82 0.23
N GLU A 71 17.84 8.94 -0.22
CA GLU A 71 17.14 9.87 -1.12
C GLU A 71 17.70 9.79 -2.54
N VAL A 72 16.83 9.96 -3.55
CA VAL A 72 17.23 10.21 -4.94
C VAL A 72 16.68 11.58 -5.32
N ALA A 73 17.57 12.53 -5.57
CA ALA A 73 17.22 13.93 -5.79
C ALA A 73 17.37 14.35 -7.25
N ARG A 74 16.58 15.36 -7.64
CA ARG A 74 16.72 16.10 -8.90
C ARG A 74 18.15 16.59 -9.13
N THR A 75 18.58 16.58 -10.39
CA THR A 75 19.85 17.22 -10.77
C THR A 75 19.66 18.70 -11.17
N SER A 76 20.78 19.40 -11.37
CA SER A 76 20.81 20.84 -11.67
C SER A 76 20.16 21.23 -13.00
N ASP A 77 19.91 20.26 -13.87
CA ASP A 77 19.23 20.35 -15.16
C ASP A 77 17.69 20.42 -15.06
N GLY A 78 17.10 20.22 -13.87
CA GLY A 78 15.64 20.23 -13.71
C GLY A 78 14.98 18.88 -13.91
N VAL A 79 15.73 17.78 -13.68
CA VAL A 79 15.23 16.42 -13.86
C VAL A 79 15.57 15.53 -12.67
N LEU A 80 14.57 14.82 -12.13
CA LEU A 80 14.72 13.70 -11.21
C LEU A 80 14.91 12.41 -12.02
N ARG A 81 16.03 11.69 -11.83
CA ARG A 81 16.36 10.46 -12.58
C ARG A 81 16.63 9.27 -11.66
N ALA A 82 15.58 8.54 -11.33
CA ALA A 82 15.65 7.40 -10.42
C ALA A 82 15.50 6.06 -11.15
N THR A 83 16.17 5.02 -10.62
CA THR A 83 15.78 3.64 -10.87
C THR A 83 15.19 3.08 -9.59
N ILE A 84 13.94 2.61 -9.66
CA ILE A 84 13.24 1.93 -8.56
C ILE A 84 13.13 0.45 -8.92
N LYS A 85 13.84 -0.40 -8.20
CA LYS A 85 13.77 -1.86 -8.38
C LYS A 85 12.84 -2.45 -7.32
N ASN A 86 11.76 -3.09 -7.75
CA ASN A 86 11.04 -4.06 -6.93
C ASN A 86 11.88 -5.33 -6.85
N VAL A 87 12.38 -5.61 -5.65
CA VAL A 87 13.28 -6.73 -5.36
C VAL A 87 12.70 -7.60 -4.25
N ASP A 88 13.17 -8.82 -4.16
CA ASP A 88 12.95 -9.69 -3.01
C ASP A 88 14.21 -9.79 -2.13
N GLY A 89 14.02 -10.09 -0.85
CA GLY A 89 15.13 -10.37 0.05
C GLY A 89 14.68 -10.60 1.48
N LEU A 90 15.54 -11.23 2.28
CA LEU A 90 15.29 -11.44 3.70
C LEU A 90 15.24 -10.09 4.45
N ARG A 91 14.16 -9.87 5.20
CA ARG A 91 13.96 -8.73 6.10
C ARG A 91 13.33 -9.19 7.40
N THR A 92 13.80 -8.59 8.49
CA THR A 92 13.38 -8.87 9.86
C THR A 92 12.27 -7.91 10.24
N GLY A 93 11.04 -8.32 9.94
CA GLY A 93 9.84 -7.64 10.43
C GLY A 93 9.58 -7.97 11.90
N TRP A 94 8.75 -7.15 12.54
CA TRP A 94 8.18 -7.50 13.83
C TRP A 94 7.10 -8.58 13.64
N GLY A 95 6.93 -9.46 14.64
CA GLY A 95 5.95 -10.52 14.59
C GLY A 95 4.52 -9.98 14.52
N ALA A 96 3.66 -10.69 13.80
CA ALA A 96 2.26 -10.28 13.59
C ALA A 96 1.34 -10.40 14.84
N VAL A 97 1.88 -10.50 16.06
CA VAL A 97 1.05 -10.73 17.26
C VAL A 97 1.41 -9.80 18.43
N GLY A 98 0.50 -8.87 18.72
CA GLY A 98 0.35 -8.28 20.06
C GLY A 98 0.63 -6.79 20.14
N VAL A 99 -0.37 -6.04 20.59
CA VAL A 99 -0.20 -4.70 21.15
C VAL A 99 0.60 -4.83 22.47
N PRO A 100 1.64 -4.00 22.69
CA PRO A 100 2.34 -3.95 23.97
C PRO A 100 1.35 -3.71 25.11
N GLY A 101 1.23 -4.67 26.04
CA GLY A 101 0.39 -4.56 27.24
C GLY A 101 -0.98 -5.23 27.19
N GLN A 102 -1.42 -5.81 26.06
CA GLN A 102 -2.70 -6.56 25.99
C GLN A 102 -2.60 -8.02 25.53
N SER A 103 -1.49 -8.43 24.90
CA SER A 103 -1.22 -9.84 24.58
C SER A 103 0.13 -10.26 25.16
N THR A 104 0.15 -11.37 25.90
CA THR A 104 1.39 -11.96 26.46
C THR A 104 2.12 -12.87 25.46
N THR A 105 1.65 -12.97 24.21
CA THR A 105 2.13 -13.95 23.24
C THR A 105 2.30 -13.37 21.82
N ASP A 106 3.27 -12.48 21.61
CA ASP A 106 4.51 -12.85 20.90
C ASP A 106 5.35 -11.62 20.43
N ALA A 107 6.15 -11.05 21.34
CA ALA A 107 7.06 -9.94 21.02
C ALA A 107 8.35 -10.33 20.25
N ARG A 108 8.29 -11.40 19.43
CA ARG A 108 9.44 -11.88 18.63
C ARG A 108 9.45 -11.24 17.23
N CYS A 109 10.63 -11.15 16.65
CA CYS A 109 10.82 -10.67 15.29
C CYS A 109 10.97 -11.87 14.34
N ALA A 110 10.67 -11.68 13.06
CA ALA A 110 10.69 -12.74 12.06
C ALA A 110 11.42 -12.27 10.80
N SER A 111 12.50 -12.96 10.45
CA SER A 111 13.22 -12.76 9.20
C SER A 111 12.59 -13.59 8.09
N GLN A 112 12.11 -12.95 7.03
CA GLN A 112 11.39 -13.57 5.92
C GLN A 112 11.69 -12.86 4.59
N TYR A 113 11.40 -13.50 3.46
CA TYR A 113 11.40 -12.80 2.18
C TYR A 113 10.25 -11.79 2.13
N MET A 114 10.58 -10.54 1.81
CA MET A 114 9.64 -9.46 1.54
C MET A 114 9.89 -8.92 0.13
N ARG A 115 8.83 -8.47 -0.54
CA ARG A 115 8.89 -7.69 -1.79
C ARG A 115 9.01 -6.21 -1.40
N TYR A 116 10.06 -5.51 -1.80
CA TYR A 116 10.28 -4.11 -1.39
C TYR A 116 11.02 -3.32 -2.47
N TYR A 117 10.93 -1.99 -2.37
CA TYR A 117 11.62 -1.10 -3.29
C TYR A 117 13.04 -0.78 -2.82
N VAL A 118 13.98 -0.75 -3.78
CA VAL A 118 15.31 -0.15 -3.62
C VAL A 118 15.53 0.90 -4.69
N GLY A 119 16.21 1.98 -4.32
CA GLY A 119 16.56 3.08 -5.20
C GLY A 119 18.00 3.02 -5.67
N GLU A 120 18.23 3.36 -6.94
CA GLU A 120 19.54 3.70 -7.48
C GLU A 120 19.46 5.11 -8.11
N ASP A 121 20.31 6.02 -7.66
CA ASP A 121 20.60 7.26 -8.37
C ASP A 121 21.43 6.93 -9.62
N THR A 122 20.90 7.28 -10.79
CA THR A 122 21.47 6.93 -12.09
C THR A 122 22.76 7.70 -12.45
N LYS A 123 23.04 8.82 -11.77
CA LYS A 123 24.25 9.65 -11.95
C LYS A 123 25.22 9.52 -10.77
N HIS A 124 24.73 9.30 -9.54
CA HIS A 124 25.52 9.19 -8.32
C HIS A 124 25.14 7.96 -7.48
N PRO A 125 25.37 6.73 -7.98
CA PRO A 125 24.89 5.51 -7.34
C PRO A 125 25.47 5.32 -5.93
N GLN A 126 24.66 5.63 -4.92
CA GLN A 126 24.89 5.24 -3.54
C GLN A 126 24.43 3.78 -3.35
N PRO A 127 25.19 2.94 -2.64
CA PRO A 127 24.75 1.58 -2.34
C PRO A 127 23.51 1.62 -1.44
N TRP A 128 22.44 0.95 -1.85
CA TRP A 128 21.26 0.81 -1.01
C TRP A 128 21.62 0.12 0.31
N PRO A 129 21.14 0.59 1.49
CA PRO A 129 21.53 0.03 2.78
C PRO A 129 21.25 -1.48 2.90
N THR A 130 22.29 -2.26 3.16
CA THR A 130 22.20 -3.68 3.52
C THR A 130 21.84 -3.81 4.99
N THR A 131 20.61 -3.48 5.35
CA THR A 131 20.06 -3.65 6.71
C THR A 131 19.10 -4.84 6.77
N PRO A 132 19.05 -5.60 7.89
CA PRO A 132 17.98 -6.55 8.13
C PRO A 132 16.63 -5.88 8.41
N ASP A 133 16.62 -4.62 8.87
CA ASP A 133 15.38 -3.86 9.06
C ASP A 133 14.68 -3.67 7.70
N PRO A 134 13.35 -3.78 7.61
CA PRO A 134 12.63 -3.27 6.45
C PRO A 134 12.82 -1.75 6.34
N LEU A 135 12.80 -1.22 5.12
CA LEU A 135 12.87 0.21 4.82
C LEU A 135 11.80 0.54 3.78
N PRO A 136 11.23 1.76 3.80
CA PRO A 136 10.59 2.33 2.63
C PRO A 136 11.55 2.36 1.43
N GLY A 137 10.99 2.41 0.23
CA GLY A 137 11.72 2.77 -1.00
C GLY A 137 12.31 4.18 -0.92
N PRO A 138 13.17 4.56 -1.90
CA PRO A 138 13.88 5.83 -1.88
C PRO A 138 12.93 7.01 -1.67
N THR A 139 13.32 7.97 -0.83
CA THR A 139 12.69 9.29 -0.86
C THR A 139 13.06 9.95 -2.17
N LEU A 140 12.09 10.10 -3.07
CA LEU A 140 12.27 10.88 -4.28
C LEU A 140 12.21 12.37 -3.91
N ARG A 141 13.13 13.19 -4.42
CA ARG A 141 13.05 14.66 -4.32
C ARG A 141 13.06 15.31 -5.69
N ALA A 142 11.95 15.95 -6.04
CA ALA A 142 11.85 16.82 -7.21
C ALA A 142 11.39 18.22 -6.77
N ARG A 143 11.31 19.16 -7.72
CA ARG A 143 10.76 20.49 -7.52
C ARG A 143 9.62 20.73 -8.51
N VAL A 144 8.64 21.56 -8.15
CA VAL A 144 7.57 22.00 -9.08
C VAL A 144 8.20 22.55 -10.38
N GLY A 145 7.79 22.02 -11.54
CA GLY A 145 8.36 22.30 -12.86
C GLY A 145 9.33 21.25 -13.40
N ASP A 146 9.91 20.41 -12.55
CA ASP A 146 10.88 19.39 -12.97
C ASP A 146 10.24 18.28 -13.81
N LEU A 147 11.07 17.67 -14.65
CA LEU A 147 10.77 16.39 -15.28
C LEU A 147 11.11 15.25 -14.30
N VAL A 148 10.24 14.25 -14.22
CA VAL A 148 10.43 13.04 -13.42
C VAL A 148 10.64 11.89 -14.40
N GLU A 149 11.79 11.23 -14.31
CA GLU A 149 12.16 10.03 -15.06
C GLU A 149 12.42 8.89 -14.06
N ILE A 150 11.53 7.90 -14.04
CA ILE A 150 11.66 6.73 -13.15
C ILE A 150 11.72 5.46 -13.99
N THR A 151 12.85 4.77 -13.92
CA THR A 151 13.00 3.39 -14.41
C THR A 151 12.44 2.47 -13.35
N PHE A 152 11.21 1.97 -13.52
CA PHE A 152 10.70 0.90 -12.66
C PHE A 152 11.16 -0.45 -13.20
N GLN A 153 11.78 -1.28 -12.36
CA GLN A 153 12.16 -2.66 -12.71
C GLN A 153 11.55 -3.64 -11.72
N ASN A 154 10.85 -4.66 -12.21
CA ASN A 154 10.38 -5.77 -11.39
C ASN A 154 11.30 -6.98 -11.57
N VAL A 155 12.14 -7.25 -10.58
CA VAL A 155 13.11 -8.35 -10.60
C VAL A 155 12.87 -9.38 -9.51
N VAL A 156 11.69 -9.35 -8.87
CA VAL A 156 11.28 -10.29 -7.81
C VAL A 156 11.39 -11.75 -8.28
N ASN A 157 12.02 -12.59 -7.47
CA ASN A 157 11.93 -14.04 -7.63
C ASN A 157 10.68 -14.59 -6.93
N SER A 158 9.60 -14.81 -7.69
CA SER A 158 8.34 -15.37 -7.17
C SER A 158 8.53 -16.71 -6.42
N GLN A 159 9.58 -17.48 -6.76
CA GLN A 159 9.95 -18.74 -6.09
C GLN A 159 10.33 -18.59 -4.60
N HIS A 160 10.55 -17.37 -4.08
CA HIS A 160 10.89 -17.18 -2.67
C HIS A 160 9.67 -17.06 -1.74
N PHE A 161 8.44 -16.95 -2.26
CA PHE A 161 7.26 -16.54 -1.48
C PHE A 161 6.31 -17.70 -1.13
N ALA A 162 6.78 -18.64 -0.32
CA ALA A 162 6.11 -19.92 0.03
C ALA A 162 4.60 -19.86 0.32
N ASN A 163 4.16 -18.76 0.96
CA ASN A 163 2.81 -18.61 1.49
C ASN A 163 1.93 -17.66 0.67
N THR A 164 2.50 -16.97 -0.33
CA THR A 164 1.82 -16.07 -1.30
C THR A 164 2.49 -16.28 -2.66
N LEU A 165 2.40 -17.52 -3.13
CA LEU A 165 2.96 -17.93 -4.43
C LEU A 165 2.03 -17.42 -5.54
N ASP A 166 2.62 -16.83 -6.59
CA ASP A 166 1.96 -16.67 -7.89
C ASP A 166 1.52 -18.06 -8.36
N ARG A 167 0.22 -18.30 -8.28
CA ARG A 167 -0.46 -19.57 -8.62
C ARG A 167 -1.82 -19.34 -9.28
N GLY A 168 -2.21 -18.10 -9.55
CA GLY A 168 -3.36 -17.82 -10.42
C GLY A 168 -3.26 -18.56 -11.76
N GLU A 169 -2.02 -18.70 -12.26
CA GLU A 169 -1.66 -19.49 -13.45
C GLU A 169 -1.82 -21.00 -13.26
N GLU A 170 -1.76 -21.55 -12.05
CA GLU A 170 -1.88 -23.01 -11.86
C GLU A 170 -3.33 -23.50 -11.95
N GLY A 171 -4.32 -22.64 -11.63
CA GLY A 171 -5.76 -22.86 -11.80
C GLY A 171 -6.42 -23.83 -10.79
N LEU A 172 -7.51 -23.40 -10.15
CA LEU A 172 -8.26 -24.13 -9.12
C LEU A 172 -9.78 -24.32 -9.40
N GLY A 173 -10.24 -24.11 -10.62
CA GLY A 173 -11.64 -24.29 -11.02
C GLY A 173 -12.38 -22.97 -11.11
N ASN A 174 -13.43 -22.76 -10.29
CA ASN A 174 -14.22 -21.52 -10.34
C ASN A 174 -13.44 -20.27 -9.90
N THR A 175 -12.26 -20.44 -9.28
CA THR A 175 -11.32 -19.38 -8.89
C THR A 175 -10.06 -19.39 -9.77
N ASP A 176 -10.14 -19.92 -11.00
CA ASP A 176 -9.07 -19.85 -11.99
C ASP A 176 -8.63 -18.38 -12.16
N GLY A 177 -7.34 -18.11 -12.00
CA GLY A 177 -6.75 -16.76 -12.00
C GLY A 177 -6.42 -16.21 -10.61
N CYS A 178 -6.96 -16.78 -9.52
CA CYS A 178 -6.67 -16.35 -8.15
C CYS A 178 -5.45 -17.07 -7.54
N ASP A 179 -4.56 -16.32 -6.91
CA ASP A 179 -3.46 -16.82 -6.09
C ASP A 179 -3.95 -17.50 -4.82
N VAL A 180 -3.10 -18.38 -4.28
CA VAL A 180 -3.42 -19.23 -3.13
C VAL A 180 -2.60 -18.81 -1.92
N VAL A 181 -3.29 -18.54 -0.81
CA VAL A 181 -2.65 -18.39 0.52
C VAL A 181 -2.92 -19.65 1.31
N THR A 182 -1.88 -20.31 1.83
CA THR A 182 -2.03 -21.51 2.67
C THR A 182 -1.75 -21.23 4.14
N ALA A 183 -2.39 -21.98 5.04
CA ALA A 183 -2.18 -21.82 6.47
C ALA A 183 -0.72 -22.05 6.89
N ASN A 184 -0.18 -21.08 7.63
CA ASN A 184 1.03 -21.27 8.42
C ASN A 184 0.66 -21.22 9.91
N THR A 185 0.38 -22.37 10.52
CA THR A 185 0.45 -22.44 11.99
C THR A 185 1.93 -22.42 12.38
N ASN A 186 2.41 -21.27 12.85
CA ASN A 186 3.81 -20.99 13.15
C ASN A 186 4.40 -21.88 14.28
N ARG A 187 4.68 -23.16 13.98
CA ARG A 187 5.58 -24.05 14.74
C ARG A 187 6.22 -25.10 13.81
N PRO A 188 7.49 -24.90 13.39
CA PRO A 188 8.30 -25.97 12.81
C PRO A 188 9.05 -26.70 13.94
N ASP A 189 8.42 -27.74 14.51
CA ASP A 189 8.92 -28.43 15.70
C ASP A 189 8.56 -29.93 15.74
N TRP A 190 8.65 -30.61 14.59
CA TRP A 190 8.80 -32.08 14.60
C TRP A 190 10.14 -32.43 15.25
N ILE A 191 10.08 -33.17 16.35
CA ILE A 191 11.24 -33.59 17.15
C ILE A 191 11.09 -35.09 17.34
N ALA A 192 12.15 -35.84 17.04
CA ALA A 192 12.18 -37.29 17.19
C ALA A 192 11.81 -37.73 18.62
N SER A 193 11.00 -38.78 18.73
CA SER A 193 10.59 -39.39 20.01
C SER A 193 9.92 -38.43 21.01
N LYS A 194 9.38 -37.29 20.56
CA LYS A 194 8.61 -36.35 21.38
C LYS A 194 7.13 -36.79 21.47
N PRO A 195 6.50 -36.71 22.66
CA PRO A 195 5.05 -36.88 22.81
C PRO A 195 4.28 -35.64 22.31
N TYR A 196 3.22 -35.88 21.56
CA TYR A 196 2.29 -34.89 21.00
C TYR A 196 0.85 -35.22 21.41
N ARG A 197 0.10 -34.19 21.79
CA ARG A 197 -1.33 -34.28 22.09
C ARG A 197 -2.17 -34.24 20.80
N SER A 198 -3.40 -34.74 20.85
CA SER A 198 -4.37 -34.53 19.78
C SER A 198 -4.59 -33.03 19.56
N GLY A 199 -4.73 -32.59 18.32
CA GLY A 199 -4.77 -31.18 17.94
C GLY A 199 -3.42 -30.44 18.02
N ALA A 200 -2.30 -31.10 18.34
CA ALA A 200 -0.98 -30.49 18.17
C ALA A 200 -0.68 -30.28 16.67
N THR A 201 -0.09 -29.15 16.30
CA THR A 201 0.38 -28.89 14.94
C THR A 201 1.90 -28.96 14.85
N ILE A 202 2.40 -29.34 13.68
CA ILE A 202 3.83 -29.30 13.31
C ILE A 202 4.00 -28.85 11.86
N LYS A 203 5.15 -28.27 11.55
CA LYS A 203 5.66 -28.06 10.20
C LYS A 203 7.05 -28.73 10.06
N PRO A 204 7.13 -30.02 9.68
CA PRO A 204 8.39 -30.73 9.56
C PRO A 204 9.32 -30.06 8.55
N LEU A 205 10.62 -30.03 8.84
CA LEU A 205 11.65 -29.55 7.91
C LEU A 205 12.24 -30.68 7.04
N SER A 206 12.26 -31.90 7.55
CA SER A 206 12.64 -33.12 6.83
C SER A 206 11.44 -33.77 6.16
N ASN A 207 11.65 -34.34 4.97
CA ASN A 207 10.66 -35.12 4.22
C ASN A 207 9.30 -34.43 3.97
N ASN A 208 9.30 -33.10 3.95
CA ASN A 208 8.14 -32.23 3.75
C ASN A 208 8.51 -31.09 2.79
N ALA A 209 8.83 -31.46 1.56
CA ALA A 209 9.43 -30.57 0.56
C ALA A 209 8.58 -29.32 0.26
N ALA A 210 7.25 -29.46 0.19
CA ALA A 210 6.36 -28.33 -0.05
C ALA A 210 6.01 -27.51 1.21
N GLY A 211 6.59 -27.83 2.38
CA GLY A 211 6.40 -27.05 3.61
C GLY A 211 4.97 -27.05 4.13
N TYR A 212 4.27 -28.17 4.07
CA TYR A 212 2.91 -28.30 4.59
C TYR A 212 2.88 -28.36 6.13
N VAL A 213 1.76 -27.95 6.71
CA VAL A 213 1.41 -28.07 8.13
C VAL A 213 0.63 -29.36 8.35
N TYR A 214 0.88 -30.02 9.47
CA TYR A 214 0.17 -31.24 9.86
C TYR A 214 -0.40 -31.11 11.27
N THR A 215 -1.66 -31.51 11.45
CA THR A 215 -2.29 -31.65 12.78
C THR A 215 -2.29 -33.11 13.20
N SER A 216 -1.95 -33.35 14.46
CA SER A 216 -2.09 -34.64 15.12
C SER A 216 -3.59 -34.96 15.30
N THR A 217 -4.18 -35.75 14.41
CA THR A 217 -5.56 -36.25 14.55
C THR A 217 -5.68 -37.38 15.58
N LYS A 218 -4.55 -37.97 15.99
CA LYS A 218 -4.46 -38.91 17.10
C LYS A 218 -3.21 -38.63 17.94
N ALA A 219 -3.39 -38.38 19.23
CA ALA A 219 -2.28 -38.20 20.19
C ALA A 219 -1.33 -39.41 20.21
N GLY A 220 -0.04 -39.17 20.42
CA GLY A 220 0.98 -40.21 20.48
C GLY A 220 2.39 -39.64 20.57
N THR A 221 3.39 -40.51 20.42
CA THR A 221 4.81 -40.15 20.39
C THR A 221 5.34 -40.37 18.99
N SER A 222 6.05 -39.37 18.45
CA SER A 222 6.70 -39.44 17.14
C SER A 222 7.77 -40.53 17.06
N GLY A 223 8.10 -40.97 15.84
CA GLY A 223 9.18 -41.92 15.59
C GLY A 223 10.56 -41.35 15.93
N ALA A 224 11.57 -42.22 15.93
CA ALA A 224 12.98 -41.81 16.05
C ALA A 224 13.49 -41.08 14.78
N THR A 225 12.79 -41.24 13.66
CA THR A 225 13.08 -40.61 12.36
C THR A 225 11.78 -40.10 11.75
N ALA A 226 11.84 -38.94 11.08
CA ALA A 226 10.67 -38.34 10.45
C ALA A 226 10.10 -39.24 9.34
N PRO A 227 8.77 -39.43 9.27
CA PRO A 227 8.13 -40.16 8.16
C PRO A 227 8.27 -39.39 6.84
N ILE A 228 7.85 -39.99 5.73
CA ILE A 228 7.55 -39.25 4.51
C ILE A 228 6.19 -38.60 4.69
N PHE A 229 6.13 -37.27 4.74
CA PHE A 229 4.89 -36.56 4.99
C PHE A 229 4.06 -36.42 3.70
N PRO A 230 2.75 -36.72 3.70
CA PRO A 230 1.94 -36.78 2.49
C PRO A 230 1.73 -35.39 1.93
N GLN A 231 1.96 -35.25 0.63
CA GLN A 231 2.01 -33.96 -0.07
C GLN A 231 0.64 -33.53 -0.64
N THR A 232 -0.45 -34.20 -0.27
CA THR A 232 -1.83 -33.84 -0.64
C THR A 232 -2.62 -33.43 0.60
N PRO A 233 -3.32 -32.28 0.61
CA PRO A 233 -4.17 -31.86 1.72
C PRO A 233 -5.20 -32.94 2.12
N GLY A 234 -5.50 -33.04 3.42
CA GLY A 234 -6.41 -34.04 3.96
C GLY A 234 -5.86 -35.46 4.10
N GLN A 235 -4.77 -35.83 3.42
CA GLN A 235 -4.12 -37.14 3.61
C GLN A 235 -3.43 -37.25 4.98
N THR A 236 -3.32 -38.48 5.48
CA THR A 236 -2.72 -38.79 6.78
C THR A 236 -1.46 -39.63 6.69
N VAL A 237 -0.62 -39.57 7.72
CA VAL A 237 0.54 -40.44 7.91
C VAL A 237 0.72 -40.79 9.38
N THR A 238 1.08 -42.04 9.66
CA THR A 238 1.43 -42.52 10.99
C THR A 238 2.91 -42.28 11.26
N ASP A 239 3.22 -41.75 12.44
CA ASP A 239 4.57 -41.39 12.89
C ASP A 239 4.75 -41.89 14.33
N GLY A 240 5.46 -43.01 14.51
CA GLY A 240 5.46 -43.72 15.79
C GLY A 240 4.05 -44.12 16.20
N THR A 241 3.47 -43.46 17.21
CA THR A 241 2.08 -43.65 17.64
C THR A 241 1.15 -42.46 17.41
N VAL A 242 1.68 -41.31 16.95
CA VAL A 242 0.88 -40.14 16.53
C VAL A 242 0.45 -40.29 15.06
N ILE A 243 -0.72 -39.75 14.70
CA ILE A 243 -1.19 -39.68 13.31
C ILE A 243 -1.30 -38.21 12.91
N TRP A 244 -0.57 -37.85 11.85
CA TRP A 244 -0.53 -36.52 11.27
C TRP A 244 -1.45 -36.43 10.06
N THR A 245 -2.24 -35.36 9.95
CA THR A 245 -3.10 -35.07 8.80
C THR A 245 -2.68 -33.75 8.16
N ASN A 246 -2.41 -33.74 6.85
CA ASN A 246 -2.04 -32.53 6.10
C ASN A 246 -3.17 -31.50 6.16
N GLN A 247 -2.88 -30.32 6.71
CA GLN A 247 -3.83 -29.23 6.94
C GLN A 247 -3.77 -28.12 5.89
N ASN A 248 -2.88 -28.18 4.90
CA ASN A 248 -2.70 -27.12 3.91
C ASN A 248 -3.81 -27.13 2.84
N ALA A 249 -5.07 -27.16 3.29
CA ALA A 249 -6.11 -26.50 2.54
C ALA A 249 -5.74 -25.01 2.35
N PRO A 250 -6.11 -24.40 1.22
CA PRO A 250 -6.10 -22.95 1.08
C PRO A 250 -6.79 -22.26 2.25
N ILE A 251 -6.14 -21.26 2.84
CA ILE A 251 -6.82 -20.20 3.60
C ILE A 251 -7.58 -19.29 2.61
N TYR A 252 -7.00 -19.12 1.42
CA TYR A 252 -7.50 -18.24 0.37
C TYR A 252 -7.29 -18.89 -1.00
N PRO A 253 -8.24 -18.81 -1.94
CA PRO A 253 -9.53 -18.12 -1.83
C PRO A 253 -10.55 -18.86 -0.96
N THR A 254 -11.36 -18.11 -0.21
CA THR A 254 -12.63 -18.58 0.36
C THR A 254 -13.75 -18.42 -0.68
N GLY A 255 -14.78 -19.27 -0.64
CA GLY A 255 -15.89 -19.18 -1.60
C GLY A 255 -16.56 -17.80 -1.58
N GLY A 256 -16.59 -17.12 -2.73
CA GLY A 256 -17.10 -15.74 -2.87
C GLY A 256 -16.09 -14.75 -3.46
N ASP A 257 -14.80 -15.05 -3.38
CA ASP A 257 -13.74 -14.26 -4.02
C ASP A 257 -13.35 -14.89 -5.38
N TYR A 258 -13.33 -14.08 -6.43
CA TYR A 258 -13.14 -14.47 -7.83
C TYR A 258 -12.33 -13.41 -8.58
N MET A 259 -11.63 -13.80 -9.64
CA MET A 259 -10.93 -12.87 -10.53
C MET A 259 -11.94 -11.87 -11.17
N PRO A 260 -11.66 -10.56 -11.25
CA PRO A 260 -10.41 -9.89 -10.86
C PRO A 260 -10.30 -9.49 -9.37
N ASP A 261 -11.41 -9.49 -8.63
CA ASP A 261 -11.50 -9.03 -7.22
C ASP A 261 -11.01 -10.07 -6.18
N CYS A 262 -9.96 -10.81 -6.53
CA CYS A 262 -9.30 -11.76 -5.65
C CYS A 262 -7.81 -11.48 -5.56
N LEU A 263 -7.14 -12.04 -4.55
CA LEU A 263 -5.67 -12.06 -4.55
C LEU A 263 -5.19 -12.76 -5.83
N HIS A 264 -4.40 -12.08 -6.66
CA HIS A 264 -3.77 -12.64 -7.86
C HIS A 264 -2.54 -11.83 -8.28
N GLY A 265 -1.59 -12.45 -8.97
CA GLY A 265 -0.39 -11.76 -9.44
C GLY A 265 0.44 -11.15 -8.29
N SER A 266 0.56 -11.87 -7.18
CA SER A 266 1.29 -11.52 -5.95
C SER A 266 2.67 -10.88 -6.13
N SER A 267 3.37 -11.16 -7.24
CA SER A 267 4.68 -10.57 -7.57
C SER A 267 4.65 -9.59 -8.74
N THR A 268 3.50 -9.42 -9.39
CA THR A 268 3.24 -8.41 -10.42
C THR A 268 2.87 -7.09 -9.73
N SER A 269 3.33 -5.96 -10.27
CA SER A 269 3.18 -4.68 -9.60
C SER A 269 3.24 -3.51 -10.58
N ASN A 270 3.08 -2.29 -10.06
CA ASN A 270 3.22 -1.02 -10.76
C ASN A 270 3.61 0.06 -9.73
N LEU A 271 3.61 1.34 -10.12
CA LEU A 271 3.71 2.48 -9.21
C LEU A 271 2.48 3.36 -9.36
N HIS A 272 1.87 3.73 -8.24
CA HIS A 272 0.94 4.84 -8.09
C HIS A 272 1.60 6.00 -7.33
N PHE A 273 1.24 7.24 -7.67
CA PHE A 273 1.77 8.47 -7.08
C PHE A 273 0.65 9.33 -6.46
N HIS A 274 0.49 9.26 -5.14
CA HIS A 274 -0.48 10.08 -4.41
C HIS A 274 -0.12 11.56 -4.45
N GLY A 275 -1.08 12.42 -4.79
CA GLY A 275 -0.93 13.87 -4.78
C GLY A 275 -0.01 14.43 -5.87
N THR A 276 0.38 13.63 -6.87
CA THR A 276 0.97 14.16 -8.11
C THR A 276 -0.12 14.55 -9.10
N HIS A 277 -0.14 15.81 -9.50
CA HIS A 277 -1.01 16.31 -10.56
C HIS A 277 -0.34 16.05 -11.90
N THR A 278 -0.57 14.85 -12.45
CA THR A 278 0.11 14.33 -13.65
C THR A 278 -0.88 13.65 -14.59
N THR A 279 -0.42 13.23 -15.78
CA THR A 279 -1.24 12.41 -16.67
C THR A 279 -1.57 11.06 -15.99
N PRO A 280 -2.85 10.64 -15.91
CA PRO A 280 -3.25 9.38 -15.27
C PRO A 280 -2.96 8.15 -16.13
N SER A 281 -2.51 8.33 -17.37
CA SER A 281 -2.37 7.27 -18.36
C SER A 281 -0.95 7.24 -18.94
N THR A 282 -0.68 6.30 -19.83
CA THR A 282 0.60 6.19 -20.56
C THR A 282 1.78 5.97 -19.62
N THR A 283 2.74 6.90 -19.55
CA THR A 283 3.93 6.88 -18.68
C THR A 283 3.79 7.74 -17.42
N GLY A 284 2.61 8.28 -17.13
CA GLY A 284 2.33 8.97 -15.86
C GLY A 284 1.84 8.01 -14.78
N ASP A 285 0.82 8.39 -14.02
CA ASP A 285 0.27 7.65 -12.88
C ASP A 285 -0.69 6.52 -13.31
N ASN A 286 -0.22 5.67 -14.24
CA ASN A 286 -1.05 4.66 -14.88
C ASN A 286 -1.10 3.35 -14.07
N VAL A 287 -2.06 3.28 -13.14
CA VAL A 287 -2.29 2.12 -12.26
C VAL A 287 -2.98 0.93 -12.95
N LEU A 288 -3.47 1.10 -14.17
CA LEU A 288 -4.05 -0.01 -14.93
C LEU A 288 -2.98 -0.97 -15.49
N LEU A 289 -1.70 -0.57 -15.45
CA LEU A 289 -0.56 -1.36 -15.94
C LEU A 289 -0.18 -2.53 -15.02
N PHE A 290 0.25 -3.63 -15.65
CA PHE A 290 0.72 -4.83 -14.97
C PHE A 290 2.18 -5.09 -15.35
N VAL A 291 3.13 -4.77 -14.47
CA VAL A 291 4.56 -5.04 -14.66
C VAL A 291 4.91 -6.35 -13.95
N HIS A 292 4.89 -7.45 -14.70
CA HIS A 292 5.29 -8.77 -14.23
C HIS A 292 6.80 -8.83 -13.93
N PRO A 293 7.26 -9.75 -13.07
CA PRO A 293 8.69 -9.96 -12.87
C PRO A 293 9.44 -10.31 -14.16
N ALA A 294 10.69 -9.86 -14.27
CA ALA A 294 11.59 -10.21 -15.37
C ALA A 294 11.81 -11.74 -15.41
N LEU A 295 11.76 -12.31 -16.63
CA LEU A 295 11.85 -13.76 -16.81
C LEU A 295 13.27 -14.25 -16.47
N ARG A 296 13.35 -15.27 -15.60
CA ARG A 296 14.62 -15.90 -15.21
C ARG A 296 14.96 -17.05 -16.15
N GLY A 297 16.05 -16.92 -16.89
CA GLY A 297 16.55 -17.94 -17.82
C GLY A 297 18.03 -18.24 -17.63
N ALA A 298 18.57 -19.19 -18.41
CA ALA A 298 19.98 -19.61 -18.33
C ALA A 298 21.00 -18.49 -18.65
N LYS A 299 20.56 -17.37 -19.23
CA LYS A 299 21.38 -16.18 -19.53
C LYS A 299 21.23 -15.05 -18.50
N GLY A 300 20.40 -15.21 -17.47
CA GLY A 300 20.08 -14.17 -16.50
C GLY A 300 18.61 -13.73 -16.57
N LEU A 301 18.37 -12.44 -16.30
CA LEU A 301 17.05 -11.81 -16.39
C LEU A 301 16.78 -11.31 -17.81
N GLU A 302 15.53 -11.47 -18.26
CA GLU A 302 15.01 -10.94 -19.51
C GLU A 302 13.76 -10.09 -19.24
N PRO A 303 13.74 -8.78 -19.59
CA PRO A 303 14.81 -8.03 -20.23
C PRO A 303 16.01 -7.83 -19.28
N SER A 304 17.20 -7.70 -19.84
CA SER A 304 18.41 -7.41 -19.06
C SER A 304 18.50 -5.93 -18.68
N ASP A 305 19.18 -5.61 -17.58
CA ASP A 305 19.43 -4.23 -17.14
C ASP A 305 20.04 -3.35 -18.25
N ALA A 306 20.86 -3.94 -19.12
CA ALA A 306 21.45 -3.24 -20.26
C ALA A 306 20.40 -2.87 -21.32
N GLU A 307 19.48 -3.79 -21.66
CA GLU A 307 18.39 -3.53 -22.60
C GLU A 307 17.40 -2.50 -22.06
N VAL A 308 17.05 -2.59 -20.77
CA VAL A 308 16.22 -1.60 -20.06
C VAL A 308 16.89 -0.23 -20.15
N LYS A 309 18.13 -0.08 -19.66
CA LYS A 309 18.87 1.18 -19.63
C LYS A 309 19.02 1.80 -21.02
N THR A 310 19.35 1.02 -22.04
CA THR A 310 19.55 1.51 -23.41
C THR A 310 18.24 1.97 -24.06
N ASN A 311 17.12 1.27 -23.83
CA ASN A 311 15.84 1.69 -24.39
C ASN A 311 15.23 2.86 -23.61
N PHE A 312 15.31 2.85 -22.28
CA PHE A 312 14.70 3.88 -21.46
C PHE A 312 15.41 5.23 -21.61
N ALA A 313 16.74 5.24 -21.84
CA ALA A 313 17.45 6.46 -22.22
C ALA A 313 16.90 7.10 -23.52
N LYS A 314 16.42 6.30 -24.49
CA LYS A 314 15.75 6.81 -25.69
C LYS A 314 14.35 7.35 -25.39
N ILE A 315 13.60 6.67 -24.51
CA ILE A 315 12.25 7.07 -24.09
C ILE A 315 12.29 8.37 -23.30
N PHE A 316 13.17 8.48 -22.31
CA PHE A 316 13.34 9.69 -21.50
C PHE A 316 13.89 10.86 -22.33
N GLY A 317 14.85 10.63 -23.23
CA GLY A 317 15.32 11.67 -24.15
C GLY A 317 14.24 12.18 -25.12
N ALA A 318 13.28 11.34 -25.51
CA ALA A 318 12.09 11.77 -26.23
C ALA A 318 11.11 12.53 -25.30
N CYS A 319 10.90 12.04 -24.08
CA CYS A 319 10.01 12.66 -23.09
C CYS A 319 10.48 14.07 -22.65
N GLU A 320 11.79 14.28 -22.49
CA GLU A 320 12.37 15.59 -22.16
C GLU A 320 12.11 16.62 -23.28
N LYS A 321 12.12 16.16 -24.54
CA LYS A 321 11.96 16.99 -25.74
C LYS A 321 10.51 17.22 -26.15
N ASP A 322 9.71 16.16 -26.16
CA ASP A 322 8.38 16.11 -26.80
C ASP A 322 7.23 15.92 -25.78
N GLY A 323 7.55 15.72 -24.48
CA GLY A 323 6.60 15.41 -23.41
C GLY A 323 6.33 13.91 -23.24
N SER A 324 5.57 13.53 -22.21
CA SER A 324 5.17 12.14 -21.95
C SER A 324 4.58 11.49 -23.21
N PRO A 325 5.08 10.30 -23.63
CA PRO A 325 4.54 9.61 -24.79
C PRO A 325 3.04 9.33 -24.65
N ALA A 326 2.22 9.95 -25.49
CA ALA A 326 0.77 9.82 -25.50
C ALA A 326 0.26 8.51 -26.14
N LYS A 327 1.10 7.81 -26.91
CA LYS A 327 0.76 6.55 -27.61
C LYS A 327 1.90 5.55 -27.58
N TRP A 328 1.57 4.25 -27.57
CA TRP A 328 2.57 3.19 -27.51
C TRP A 328 3.53 3.21 -28.71
N GLU A 329 3.08 3.63 -29.90
CA GLU A 329 3.94 3.68 -31.10
C GLU A 329 5.16 4.61 -30.94
N GLN A 330 5.06 5.61 -30.05
CA GLN A 330 6.13 6.55 -29.71
C GLN A 330 7.23 5.91 -28.86
N ILE A 331 6.95 4.76 -28.24
CA ILE A 331 7.96 3.94 -27.55
C ILE A 331 8.86 3.25 -28.61
N PRO A 332 10.20 3.21 -28.41
CA PRO A 332 11.13 2.63 -29.38
C PRO A 332 10.74 1.23 -29.85
N LEU A 333 10.80 1.03 -31.17
CA LEU A 333 10.43 -0.24 -31.82
C LEU A 333 11.22 -1.44 -31.28
N GLU A 334 12.47 -1.22 -30.85
CA GLU A 334 13.31 -2.22 -30.17
C GLU A 334 12.64 -2.70 -28.86
N TRP A 335 12.30 -1.78 -27.95
CA TRP A 335 11.60 -2.10 -26.71
C TRP A 335 10.25 -2.78 -26.94
N ARG A 336 9.46 -2.29 -27.90
CA ARG A 336 8.16 -2.88 -28.24
C ARG A 336 8.28 -4.34 -28.69
N LYS A 337 9.29 -4.65 -29.51
CA LYS A 337 9.60 -6.03 -29.94
C LYS A 337 10.10 -6.91 -28.80
N ILE A 338 10.87 -6.35 -27.87
CA ILE A 338 11.31 -7.06 -26.65
C ILE A 338 10.07 -7.45 -25.84
N GLN A 339 9.17 -6.51 -25.54
CA GLN A 339 7.96 -6.76 -24.76
C GLN A 339 7.03 -7.78 -25.45
N GLU A 340 6.75 -7.63 -26.75
CA GLU A 340 6.01 -8.63 -27.54
C GLU A 340 6.62 -10.04 -27.43
N THR A 341 7.94 -10.15 -27.53
CA THR A 341 8.65 -11.43 -27.45
C THR A 341 8.54 -12.06 -26.06
N LEU A 342 8.66 -11.24 -25.00
CA LEU A 342 8.63 -11.71 -23.63
C LEU A 342 7.21 -12.10 -23.16
N LEU A 343 6.19 -11.37 -23.58
CA LEU A 343 4.78 -11.72 -23.31
C LEU A 343 4.41 -13.05 -23.98
N LYS A 344 4.74 -13.22 -25.27
CA LYS A 344 4.54 -14.51 -25.97
C LYS A 344 5.34 -15.65 -25.34
N LYS A 345 6.54 -15.36 -24.82
CA LYS A 345 7.35 -16.34 -24.08
C LYS A 345 6.71 -16.71 -22.75
N TYR A 346 6.11 -15.76 -22.02
CA TYR A 346 5.33 -16.02 -20.82
C TYR A 346 4.16 -16.96 -21.12
N ASP A 347 3.31 -16.60 -22.07
CA ASP A 347 2.13 -17.37 -22.46
C ASP A 347 2.46 -18.82 -22.87
N ALA A 348 3.63 -19.01 -23.50
CA ALA A 348 4.12 -20.32 -23.94
C ALA A 348 4.84 -21.14 -22.84
N THR A 349 5.22 -20.55 -21.71
CA THR A 349 6.06 -21.22 -20.69
C THR A 349 5.49 -21.23 -19.28
N ALA A 350 4.56 -20.33 -18.95
CA ALA A 350 3.84 -20.35 -17.69
C ALA A 350 3.07 -21.67 -17.52
N PRO A 351 3.15 -22.33 -16.34
CA PRO A 351 2.52 -23.62 -16.11
C PRO A 351 1.04 -23.48 -15.72
N TYR A 352 0.14 -24.10 -16.47
CA TYR A 352 -1.26 -24.27 -16.08
C TYR A 352 -1.54 -25.73 -15.74
N LYS A 353 -2.06 -25.99 -14.52
CA LYS A 353 -2.30 -27.34 -13.98
C LYS A 353 -1.08 -28.28 -14.17
N GLY A 354 0.11 -27.73 -13.95
CA GLY A 354 1.40 -28.41 -14.10
C GLY A 354 1.92 -28.57 -15.54
N GLN A 355 1.27 -27.97 -16.54
CA GLN A 355 1.66 -28.05 -17.96
C GLN A 355 2.03 -26.66 -18.53
N PRO A 356 3.30 -26.43 -18.91
CA PRO A 356 3.72 -25.22 -19.61
C PRO A 356 2.98 -25.00 -20.94
N GLY A 357 2.65 -23.75 -21.26
CA GLY A 357 2.03 -23.39 -22.54
C GLY A 357 0.58 -23.89 -22.69
N LYS A 358 -0.10 -24.09 -21.56
CA LYS A 358 -1.52 -24.49 -21.48
C LYS A 358 -2.41 -23.48 -20.76
N LEU A 359 -1.92 -22.24 -20.55
CA LEU A 359 -2.73 -21.15 -20.01
C LEU A 359 -4.04 -20.98 -20.81
N PRO A 360 -5.21 -20.95 -20.13
CA PRO A 360 -6.46 -20.52 -20.72
C PRO A 360 -6.34 -19.13 -21.35
N HIS A 361 -7.13 -18.86 -22.38
CA HIS A 361 -7.05 -17.60 -23.12
C HIS A 361 -7.19 -16.35 -22.22
N MET A 362 -8.07 -16.41 -21.22
CA MET A 362 -8.28 -15.37 -20.20
C MET A 362 -7.10 -15.12 -19.25
N MET A 363 -6.04 -15.94 -19.30
CA MET A 363 -4.81 -15.78 -18.53
C MET A 363 -3.58 -15.47 -19.41
N GLN A 364 -3.76 -15.39 -20.72
CA GLN A 364 -2.69 -15.06 -21.66
C GLN A 364 -2.53 -13.54 -21.73
N LEU A 365 -1.28 -13.06 -21.66
CA LEU A 365 -0.95 -11.64 -21.58
C LEU A 365 -0.81 -10.98 -22.96
N TRP A 366 -0.36 -11.73 -23.97
CA TRP A 366 -0.18 -11.17 -25.31
C TRP A 366 -1.50 -10.87 -26.06
N PRO A 367 -2.55 -11.72 -26.03
CA PRO A 367 -3.75 -11.46 -26.83
C PRO A 367 -4.50 -10.18 -26.46
N PRO A 368 -4.72 -9.83 -25.17
CA PRO A 368 -5.32 -8.55 -24.79
C PRO A 368 -4.48 -7.36 -25.28
N ASN A 369 -3.17 -7.37 -25.02
CA ASN A 369 -2.26 -6.35 -25.53
C ASN A 369 -2.33 -6.22 -27.06
N ALA A 370 -2.44 -7.34 -27.80
CA ALA A 370 -2.52 -7.31 -29.26
C ALA A 370 -3.82 -6.67 -29.77
N GLU A 371 -4.93 -6.81 -29.04
CA GLU A 371 -6.20 -6.14 -29.31
C GLU A 371 -6.14 -4.64 -28.99
N GLU A 372 -5.63 -4.27 -27.81
CA GLU A 372 -5.39 -2.87 -27.43
C GLU A 372 -4.52 -2.14 -28.47
N LEU A 373 -3.42 -2.77 -28.90
CA LEU A 373 -2.53 -2.24 -29.92
C LEU A 373 -3.20 -2.13 -31.30
N ALA A 374 -4.09 -3.05 -31.66
CA ALA A 374 -4.86 -2.95 -32.91
C ALA A 374 -5.87 -1.78 -32.88
N GLN A 375 -6.31 -1.37 -31.68
CA GLN A 375 -7.16 -0.21 -31.45
C GLN A 375 -6.35 1.11 -31.25
N GLY A 376 -5.01 1.02 -31.20
CA GLY A 376 -4.14 2.17 -30.92
C GLY A 376 -4.15 2.65 -29.47
N LEU A 377 -4.56 1.77 -28.55
CA LEU A 377 -4.56 1.98 -27.11
C LEU A 377 -3.19 1.66 -26.50
N TRP A 378 -3.02 1.99 -25.21
CA TRP A 378 -1.81 1.68 -24.47
C TRP A 378 -1.89 0.27 -23.89
N PRO A 379 -0.91 -0.63 -24.17
CA PRO A 379 -1.01 -2.02 -23.74
C PRO A 379 -0.86 -2.19 -22.23
N GLN A 380 -1.68 -3.06 -21.65
CA GLN A 380 -1.76 -3.29 -20.20
C GLN A 380 -0.53 -4.02 -19.63
N PHE A 381 -0.11 -5.11 -20.28
CA PHE A 381 0.88 -6.04 -19.73
C PHE A 381 2.32 -5.73 -20.16
N ASN A 382 3.25 -5.71 -19.21
CA ASN A 382 4.68 -5.51 -19.44
C ASN A 382 5.51 -6.51 -18.60
N ILE A 383 6.65 -6.94 -19.14
CA ILE A 383 7.59 -7.86 -18.48
C ILE A 383 8.82 -7.09 -18.01
N GLY A 384 9.09 -7.16 -16.71
CA GLY A 384 10.36 -6.84 -16.06
C GLY A 384 10.72 -5.37 -15.87
N ALA A 385 10.20 -4.44 -16.68
CA ALA A 385 10.39 -3.01 -16.46
C ALA A 385 9.32 -2.14 -17.13
N PHE A 386 9.11 -0.93 -16.60
CA PHE A 386 8.27 0.11 -17.20
C PHE A 386 8.88 1.53 -17.01
N PRO A 387 8.84 2.40 -18.04
CA PRO A 387 9.37 3.76 -17.95
C PRO A 387 8.29 4.75 -17.55
N TYR A 388 8.39 5.27 -16.33
CA TYR A 388 7.57 6.39 -15.88
C TYR A 388 8.24 7.71 -16.27
N CYS A 389 7.51 8.57 -16.98
CA CYS A 389 8.00 9.89 -17.37
C CYS A 389 6.89 10.93 -17.44
N PHE A 390 7.01 11.99 -16.64
CA PHE A 390 6.05 13.11 -16.58
C PHE A 390 6.68 14.38 -16.02
N ARG A 391 6.08 15.54 -16.32
CA ARG A 391 6.51 16.84 -15.79
C ARG A 391 5.56 17.28 -14.67
N LEU A 392 6.11 17.80 -13.57
CA LEU A 392 5.33 18.39 -12.49
C LEU A 392 4.85 19.79 -12.92
N PRO A 393 3.54 20.04 -13.12
CA PRO A 393 3.06 21.24 -13.78
C PRO A 393 3.28 22.52 -12.96
N ILE A 394 3.71 23.59 -13.63
CA ILE A 394 3.69 24.95 -13.09
C ILE A 394 2.36 25.60 -13.49
N TYR A 395 1.62 26.14 -12.53
CA TYR A 395 0.28 26.73 -12.74
C TYR A 395 0.16 27.73 -13.92
N ASN A 396 1.21 28.51 -14.19
CA ASN A 396 1.25 29.51 -15.26
C ASN A 396 1.87 28.98 -16.58
N GLN A 397 1.96 27.65 -16.75
CA GLN A 397 2.47 26.99 -17.95
C GLN A 397 1.50 25.90 -18.39
N SER A 398 1.55 25.50 -19.66
CA SER A 398 0.70 24.41 -20.15
C SER A 398 1.20 23.07 -19.59
N PRO A 399 0.33 22.24 -18.98
CA PRO A 399 0.70 20.95 -18.38
C PRO A 399 1.00 19.86 -19.41
N SER A 400 0.42 19.98 -20.61
CA SER A 400 0.41 18.94 -21.65
C SER A 400 0.22 19.58 -23.04
N PRO A 401 0.74 18.98 -24.13
CA PRO A 401 0.60 19.53 -25.47
C PRO A 401 -0.86 19.75 -25.89
N GLY A 402 -1.27 21.02 -26.00
CA GLY A 402 -2.62 21.42 -26.41
C GLY A 402 -3.57 21.83 -25.27
N ALA A 403 -3.15 21.72 -24.00
CA ALA A 403 -3.87 22.30 -22.89
C ALA A 403 -3.71 23.84 -22.83
N PRO A 404 -4.73 24.61 -22.40
CA PRO A 404 -4.62 26.06 -22.25
C PRO A 404 -3.48 26.47 -21.31
N PRO A 405 -2.78 27.58 -21.56
CA PRO A 405 -1.77 28.12 -20.65
C PRO A 405 -2.43 28.84 -19.45
N THR A 406 -3.17 28.09 -18.63
CA THR A 406 -3.63 28.37 -17.24
C THR A 406 -4.57 27.23 -16.82
N LEU A 407 -4.05 26.20 -16.14
CA LEU A 407 -4.80 25.16 -15.44
C LEU A 407 -3.98 24.71 -14.20
N MET A 408 -4.40 23.73 -13.40
CA MET A 408 -3.88 23.50 -12.03
C MET A 408 -2.38 23.14 -12.00
N GLY A 409 -1.65 23.76 -11.05
CA GLY A 409 -0.24 23.45 -10.81
C GLY A 409 -0.07 22.31 -9.79
N GLN A 410 1.13 21.73 -9.76
CA GLN A 410 1.54 20.83 -8.69
C GLN A 410 1.65 21.60 -7.36
N ALA A 411 1.01 21.09 -6.32
CA ALA A 411 1.23 21.57 -4.95
C ALA A 411 2.59 21.06 -4.44
N PRO A 412 3.49 21.94 -3.94
CA PRO A 412 4.68 21.52 -3.24
C PRO A 412 4.32 21.00 -1.84
N GLY A 413 5.00 19.95 -1.41
CA GLY A 413 4.75 19.26 -0.14
C GLY A 413 5.11 17.78 -0.19
N THR A 414 4.63 17.05 0.82
CA THR A 414 4.89 15.62 1.01
C THR A 414 3.88 14.76 0.24
N GLN A 415 4.35 14.22 -0.88
CA GLN A 415 3.69 13.18 -1.67
C GLN A 415 4.33 11.82 -1.36
N TRP A 416 3.80 10.74 -1.94
CA TRP A 416 4.32 9.38 -1.76
C TRP A 416 3.91 8.48 -2.92
N TYR A 417 4.54 7.30 -3.01
CA TYR A 417 4.24 6.31 -4.03
C TYR A 417 4.19 4.90 -3.44
N HIS A 418 3.37 4.04 -4.03
CA HIS A 418 3.26 2.64 -3.63
C HIS A 418 2.82 1.74 -4.78
N ALA A 419 2.86 0.44 -4.55
CA ALA A 419 2.28 -0.56 -5.45
C ALA A 419 0.75 -0.49 -5.48
N HIS A 420 0.16 -0.43 -6.67
CA HIS A 420 -1.29 -0.27 -6.87
C HIS A 420 -1.79 -1.24 -7.96
N LYS A 421 -1.45 -2.52 -7.81
CA LYS A 421 -1.87 -3.58 -8.71
C LYS A 421 -3.08 -4.26 -8.08
N HIS A 422 -4.27 -3.99 -8.63
CA HIS A 422 -5.57 -4.49 -8.15
C HIS A 422 -5.54 -5.98 -7.83
N GLY A 423 -6.11 -6.38 -6.70
CA GLY A 423 -6.07 -7.76 -6.22
C GLY A 423 -4.68 -8.18 -5.71
N SER A 424 -3.84 -7.24 -5.29
CA SER A 424 -2.55 -7.53 -4.62
C SER A 424 -1.97 -6.35 -3.84
N THR A 425 -2.56 -5.15 -3.94
CA THR A 425 -2.07 -3.90 -3.38
C THR A 425 -1.81 -4.03 -1.87
N ALA A 426 -2.73 -4.65 -1.12
CA ALA A 426 -2.56 -4.86 0.32
C ALA A 426 -1.35 -5.74 0.66
N LEU A 427 -1.10 -6.79 -0.12
CA LEU A 427 0.06 -7.67 0.03
C LEU A 427 1.36 -6.91 -0.26
N ASN A 428 1.39 -6.16 -1.37
CA ASN A 428 2.57 -5.43 -1.83
C ASN A 428 2.96 -4.36 -0.80
N VAL A 429 2.02 -3.52 -0.36
CA VAL A 429 2.26 -2.47 0.65
C VAL A 429 2.68 -3.05 1.99
N ALA A 430 2.01 -4.11 2.48
CA ALA A 430 2.39 -4.78 3.74
C ALA A 430 3.74 -5.53 3.66
N ASN A 431 4.31 -5.71 2.46
CA ASN A 431 5.67 -6.20 2.24
C ASN A 431 6.72 -5.06 2.16
N GLY A 432 6.30 -3.79 2.14
CA GLY A 432 7.19 -2.62 2.10
C GLY A 432 7.34 -1.97 0.73
N MET A 433 6.42 -2.22 -0.21
CA MET A 433 6.41 -1.61 -1.55
C MET A 433 5.80 -0.20 -1.53
N THR A 434 6.46 0.68 -0.77
CA THR A 434 6.02 2.04 -0.43
C THR A 434 7.25 2.95 -0.31
N GLY A 435 7.20 4.19 -0.81
CA GLY A 435 8.25 5.20 -0.60
C GLY A 435 7.71 6.64 -0.62
N ALA A 436 8.50 7.58 -0.12
CA ALA A 436 8.09 9.00 -0.06
C ALA A 436 8.49 9.76 -1.34
N PHE A 437 7.73 10.79 -1.71
CA PHE A 437 8.06 11.70 -2.81
C PHE A 437 7.89 13.15 -2.35
N ILE A 438 8.98 13.83 -2.05
CA ILE A 438 8.94 15.24 -1.68
C ILE A 438 9.01 16.07 -2.96
N ILE A 439 8.00 16.93 -3.15
CA ILE A 439 7.98 17.90 -4.23
C ILE A 439 8.20 19.28 -3.63
N GLU A 440 9.39 19.82 -3.83
CA GLU A 440 9.80 21.09 -3.26
C GLU A 440 9.28 22.28 -4.10
N GLY A 441 9.16 23.44 -3.47
CA GLY A 441 8.80 24.69 -4.13
C GLY A 441 8.91 25.89 -3.19
N GLN A 442 8.13 26.94 -3.47
CA GLN A 442 8.14 28.18 -2.67
C GLN A 442 7.78 27.93 -1.19
N TYR A 443 6.94 26.93 -0.92
CA TYR A 443 6.57 26.48 0.42
C TYR A 443 7.80 26.15 1.28
N ASP A 444 8.68 25.33 0.74
CA ASP A 444 9.89 24.84 1.39
C ASP A 444 10.94 25.96 1.52
N ASP A 445 11.10 26.76 0.46
CA ASP A 445 12.00 27.92 0.43
C ASP A 445 11.63 28.96 1.51
N ASP A 446 10.34 29.28 1.65
CA ASP A 446 9.84 30.26 2.62
C ASP A 446 10.04 29.77 4.06
N LEU A 447 9.77 28.49 4.33
CA LEU A 447 10.04 27.88 5.64
C LEU A 447 11.54 27.85 5.96
N GLN A 448 12.39 27.42 5.03
CA GLN A 448 13.85 27.43 5.23
C GLN A 448 14.37 28.84 5.47
N LYS A 449 13.89 29.83 4.71
CA LYS A 449 14.23 31.24 4.88
C LYS A 449 13.85 31.78 6.25
N PHE A 450 12.65 31.47 6.75
CA PHE A 450 12.20 31.90 8.09
C PHE A 450 13.13 31.38 9.20
N TYR A 451 13.53 30.11 9.13
CA TYR A 451 14.46 29.49 10.09
C TYR A 451 15.95 29.70 9.74
N GLY A 452 16.28 30.62 8.83
CA GLY A 452 17.67 30.97 8.50
C GLY A 452 18.50 29.83 7.92
N GLY A 453 17.86 28.92 7.17
CA GLY A 453 18.48 27.73 6.56
C GLY A 453 18.79 26.60 7.54
N LYS A 454 18.20 26.62 8.74
CA LYS A 454 18.44 25.64 9.81
C LYS A 454 17.26 24.70 10.09
N LEU A 455 16.19 24.74 9.29
CA LEU A 455 15.05 23.84 9.48
C LEU A 455 15.42 22.44 9.00
N HIS A 456 15.79 21.56 9.94
CA HIS A 456 16.03 20.16 9.64
C HIS A 456 14.71 19.47 9.25
N GLN A 457 14.75 18.58 8.25
CA GLN A 457 13.58 17.85 7.77
C GLN A 457 13.73 16.36 8.10
N GLU A 458 12.70 15.77 8.70
CA GLU A 458 12.59 14.32 8.93
C GLU A 458 11.47 13.76 8.04
N VAL A 459 11.73 12.67 7.32
CA VAL A 459 10.73 11.94 6.52
C VAL A 459 10.31 10.68 7.27
N LEU A 460 9.04 10.62 7.65
CA LEU A 460 8.46 9.60 8.52
C LEU A 460 7.36 8.83 7.77
N VAL A 461 7.68 7.64 7.28
CA VAL A 461 6.71 6.73 6.66
C VAL A 461 6.21 5.77 7.74
N LEU A 462 4.92 5.83 8.05
CA LEU A 462 4.24 4.85 8.89
C LEU A 462 3.98 3.59 8.06
N GLN A 463 4.27 2.42 8.61
CA GLN A 463 4.11 1.14 7.89
C GLN A 463 3.63 0.00 8.81
N GLN A 464 2.49 -0.60 8.45
CA GLN A 464 1.98 -1.89 8.94
C GLN A 464 2.57 -3.06 8.14
N LEU A 465 3.80 -3.45 8.48
CA LEU A 465 4.54 -4.53 7.81
C LEU A 465 4.18 -5.91 8.40
N SER A 466 3.87 -6.89 7.55
CA SER A 466 3.40 -8.22 7.99
C SER A 466 4.41 -9.34 7.72
N SER A 467 4.54 -10.27 8.68
CA SER A 467 5.45 -11.42 8.63
C SER A 467 4.78 -12.81 8.55
N THR A 468 3.49 -12.85 8.23
CA THR A 468 2.70 -14.08 8.11
C THR A 468 1.79 -14.04 6.88
N PRO A 469 1.41 -15.21 6.30
CA PRO A 469 0.30 -15.27 5.36
C PRO A 469 -0.95 -14.66 6.01
N PHE A 470 -1.46 -13.61 5.39
CA PHE A 470 -2.42 -12.67 5.96
C PHE A 470 -3.61 -13.36 6.63
N PRO A 471 -3.73 -13.27 7.96
CA PRO A 471 -4.99 -13.55 8.62
C PRO A 471 -6.08 -12.61 8.11
N VAL A 472 -5.72 -11.41 7.66
CA VAL A 472 -6.63 -10.38 7.11
C VAL A 472 -7.20 -10.72 5.72
N LEU A 473 -6.57 -11.63 4.95
CA LEU A 473 -7.18 -12.14 3.71
C LEU A 473 -8.22 -13.24 3.99
N ASN A 474 -8.13 -13.90 5.14
CA ASN A 474 -9.14 -14.87 5.59
C ASN A 474 -10.37 -14.12 6.13
N ALA A 475 -11.49 -14.19 5.39
CA ALA A 475 -12.74 -13.55 5.78
C ALA A 475 -13.30 -14.01 7.15
N SER A 476 -12.84 -15.14 7.69
CA SER A 476 -13.22 -15.63 9.03
C SER A 476 -12.45 -14.98 10.19
N TYR A 477 -11.39 -14.21 9.94
CA TYR A 477 -10.64 -13.48 10.98
C TYR A 477 -11.14 -12.03 11.14
N SER A 478 -12.41 -11.87 11.48
CA SER A 478 -12.91 -10.62 12.06
C SER A 478 -12.45 -10.52 13.53
N GLY A 479 -11.68 -9.49 13.87
CA GLY A 479 -11.18 -9.38 15.24
C GLY A 479 -10.32 -8.16 15.54
N GLY A 480 -10.21 -7.87 16.85
CA GLY A 480 -9.43 -6.79 17.42
C GLY A 480 -7.90 -6.92 17.23
N PRO A 481 -7.12 -6.03 17.86
CA PRO A 481 -5.65 -6.04 17.76
C PRO A 481 -5.04 -7.38 18.16
N GLY A 482 -4.21 -7.94 17.28
CA GLY A 482 -3.74 -9.33 17.36
C GLY A 482 -3.25 -9.79 15.98
N ALA A 483 -3.37 -11.09 15.68
CA ALA A 483 -2.93 -11.67 14.38
C ALA A 483 -3.49 -10.96 13.13
N ALA A 484 -4.60 -10.23 13.24
CA ALA A 484 -5.22 -9.45 12.17
C ALA A 484 -4.68 -8.02 11.99
N ARG A 485 -3.81 -7.51 12.86
CA ARG A 485 -3.25 -6.14 12.80
C ARG A 485 -1.75 -6.12 13.12
N PRO A 486 -0.86 -6.04 12.10
CA PRO A 486 0.57 -5.92 12.34
C PRO A 486 0.92 -4.62 13.09
N PRO A 487 1.99 -4.62 13.92
CA PRO A 487 2.41 -3.43 14.65
C PRO A 487 2.90 -2.33 13.71
N ILE A 488 2.33 -1.13 13.82
CA ILE A 488 2.77 0.06 13.09
C ILE A 488 4.23 0.37 13.41
N SER A 489 5.02 0.65 12.38
CA SER A 489 6.43 1.05 12.47
C SER A 489 6.63 2.43 11.84
N VAL A 490 7.73 3.10 12.18
CA VAL A 490 8.16 4.35 11.54
C VAL A 490 9.50 4.07 10.85
N ASN A 491 9.54 4.23 9.54
CA ASN A 491 10.66 3.84 8.68
C ASN A 491 11.14 2.40 8.99
N GLY A 492 10.19 1.46 9.14
CA GLY A 492 10.45 0.05 9.47
C GLY A 492 10.83 -0.28 10.92
N ARG A 493 11.06 0.71 11.80
CA ARG A 493 11.40 0.49 13.23
C ARG A 493 10.25 0.77 14.20
N ARG A 494 10.27 0.12 15.36
CA ARG A 494 9.30 0.33 16.45
C ARG A 494 9.86 1.31 17.48
N GLN A 495 9.11 2.39 17.72
CA GLN A 495 9.50 3.47 18.63
C GLN A 495 10.95 3.96 18.39
N PRO A 496 11.31 4.40 17.16
CA PRO A 496 12.65 4.94 16.91
C PRO A 496 12.90 6.25 17.67
N ILE A 497 14.17 6.56 17.90
CA ILE A 497 14.64 7.80 18.51
C ILE A 497 14.98 8.84 17.42
N ILE A 498 14.34 10.00 17.48
CA ILE A 498 14.75 11.25 16.82
C ILE A 498 15.51 12.09 17.85
N THR A 499 16.59 12.76 17.44
CA THR A 499 17.39 13.62 18.34
C THR A 499 17.20 15.08 17.97
N MET A 500 17.00 15.95 18.96
CA MET A 500 16.82 17.39 18.79
C MET A 500 17.67 18.17 19.79
N GLN A 501 18.10 19.37 19.43
CA GLN A 501 18.69 20.35 20.35
C GLN A 501 17.59 21.02 21.21
N PRO A 502 17.90 21.46 22.44
CA PRO A 502 16.97 22.23 23.24
C PRO A 502 16.47 23.49 22.49
N GLY A 503 15.16 23.62 22.36
CA GLY A 503 14.50 24.72 21.63
C GLY A 503 14.50 24.63 20.10
N GLU A 504 15.03 23.56 19.50
CA GLU A 504 15.02 23.35 18.03
C GLU A 504 13.60 23.20 17.47
N VAL A 505 13.36 23.76 16.27
CA VAL A 505 12.20 23.43 15.44
C VAL A 505 12.67 22.60 14.25
N GLN A 506 12.06 21.43 14.06
CA GLN A 506 12.21 20.57 12.89
C GLN A 506 10.92 20.55 12.08
N MET A 507 11.02 20.17 10.80
CA MET A 507 9.87 19.87 9.95
C MET A 507 9.76 18.36 9.77
N TRP A 508 8.70 17.76 10.29
CA TRP A 508 8.43 16.33 10.12
C TRP A 508 7.40 16.12 9.03
N ARG A 509 7.75 15.36 8.01
CA ARG A 509 6.94 15.00 6.85
C ARG A 509 6.41 13.59 7.04
N ILE A 510 5.12 13.47 7.35
CA ILE A 510 4.53 12.20 7.75
C ILE A 510 3.67 11.65 6.61
N VAL A 511 3.89 10.38 6.27
CA VAL A 511 3.07 9.59 5.35
C VAL A 511 2.45 8.44 6.11
N ASN A 512 1.12 8.31 6.13
CA ASN A 512 0.51 7.06 6.56
C ASN A 512 0.47 6.07 5.38
N GLY A 513 1.49 5.21 5.30
CA GLY A 513 1.61 4.12 4.33
C GLY A 513 1.09 2.78 4.85
N ASP A 514 0.25 2.78 5.89
CA ASP A 514 -0.39 1.58 6.43
C ASP A 514 -1.45 1.06 5.46
N PHE A 515 -1.58 -0.27 5.29
CA PHE A 515 -2.53 -0.86 4.35
C PHE A 515 -3.99 -0.87 4.84
N ARG A 516 -4.25 -0.41 6.08
CA ARG A 516 -5.53 -0.60 6.77
C ARG A 516 -5.84 0.44 7.84
N ASP A 517 -4.96 0.64 8.81
CA ASP A 517 -5.32 1.41 10.00
C ASP A 517 -5.08 2.93 9.83
N SER A 518 -6.02 3.72 10.35
CA SER A 518 -5.81 5.13 10.66
C SER A 518 -4.93 5.26 11.90
N VAL A 519 -4.03 6.24 11.90
CA VAL A 519 -3.17 6.58 13.04
C VAL A 519 -3.51 7.98 13.55
N GLN A 520 -3.83 8.07 14.85
CA GLN A 520 -3.96 9.35 15.56
C GLN A 520 -2.70 9.61 16.38
N LEU A 521 -2.04 10.76 16.16
CA LEU A 521 -1.01 11.28 17.05
C LEU A 521 -1.72 12.01 18.19
N VAL A 522 -1.53 11.55 19.43
CA VAL A 522 -2.35 11.98 20.58
C VAL A 522 -1.65 13.06 21.41
N SER A 523 -0.48 12.75 21.98
CA SER A 523 0.25 13.66 22.87
C SER A 523 1.68 13.20 23.10
N PHE A 524 2.55 14.09 23.56
CA PHE A 524 3.84 13.71 24.13
C PHE A 524 3.74 13.44 25.64
N THR A 525 4.55 12.50 26.10
CA THR A 525 4.73 12.10 27.51
C THR A 525 6.22 12.10 27.85
N ALA A 526 6.63 12.69 28.97
CA ALA A 526 8.00 12.59 29.44
C ALA A 526 8.32 11.14 29.85
N GLN A 527 9.54 10.66 29.61
CA GLN A 527 9.94 9.30 29.97
C GLN A 527 9.74 9.05 31.47
N GLY A 528 8.99 7.99 31.80
CA GLY A 528 8.61 7.66 33.18
C GLY A 528 7.32 8.32 33.68
N SER A 529 6.74 9.27 32.93
CA SER A 529 5.42 9.84 33.21
C SER A 529 4.30 9.06 32.52
N THR A 530 3.16 8.92 33.20
CA THR A 530 1.89 8.49 32.59
C THR A 530 0.99 9.66 32.18
N GLN A 531 1.36 10.89 32.56
CA GLN A 531 0.60 12.09 32.24
C GLN A 531 1.06 12.69 30.91
N PRO A 532 0.13 13.03 29.99
CA PRO A 532 0.42 13.90 28.86
C PRO A 532 1.03 15.20 29.37
N CYS A 533 2.11 15.67 28.75
CA CYS A 533 2.77 16.89 29.19
C CYS A 533 2.00 18.18 28.86
N ASN A 534 0.97 18.06 28.00
CA ASN A 534 0.22 19.17 27.44
C ASN A 534 -1.19 19.20 28.05
N GLN A 535 -1.29 19.40 29.36
CA GLN A 535 -2.58 19.54 30.04
C GLN A 535 -3.11 20.98 29.94
N SER A 536 -4.41 21.12 29.72
CA SER A 536 -5.15 22.38 29.84
C SER A 536 -6.13 22.32 31.01
N GLY A 537 -6.38 23.46 31.66
CA GLY A 537 -7.28 23.58 32.81
C GLY A 537 -6.60 23.86 34.15
N ALA A 538 -7.39 23.91 35.23
CA ALA A 538 -6.98 24.43 36.54
C ALA A 538 -5.91 23.59 37.29
N SER A 539 -5.62 22.38 36.83
CA SER A 539 -4.59 21.49 37.41
C SER A 539 -3.35 21.35 36.51
N ALA A 540 -3.23 22.14 35.45
CA ALA A 540 -2.16 22.02 34.46
C ALA A 540 -0.78 22.38 35.04
N VAL A 541 0.04 21.36 35.31
CA VAL A 541 1.48 21.54 35.52
C VAL A 541 2.14 21.67 34.15
N MET A 542 2.48 22.92 33.76
CA MET A 542 3.18 23.24 32.51
C MET A 542 4.60 22.65 32.51
N THR A 543 4.70 21.36 32.19
CA THR A 543 5.95 20.64 32.05
C THR A 543 6.53 20.95 30.67
N PRO A 544 7.78 21.42 30.54
CA PRO A 544 8.40 21.68 29.24
C PRO A 544 8.35 20.44 28.36
N CYS A 545 7.73 20.56 27.17
CA CYS A 545 7.46 19.44 26.28
C CYS A 545 7.76 19.75 24.82
N VAL A 546 7.85 18.69 24.02
CA VAL A 546 7.76 18.75 22.57
C VAL A 546 6.35 19.18 22.17
N SER A 547 6.27 20.21 21.33
CA SER A 547 5.03 20.74 20.77
C SER A 547 5.06 20.61 19.25
N TRP A 548 3.89 20.50 18.62
CA TRP A 548 3.81 20.45 17.15
C TRP A 548 2.70 21.36 16.62
N ARG A 549 2.84 21.80 15.36
CA ARG A 549 1.82 22.51 14.60
C ARG A 549 1.73 21.94 13.19
N GLN A 550 0.55 21.53 12.76
CA GLN A 550 0.33 21.10 11.37
C GLN A 550 0.40 22.28 10.41
N ILE A 551 1.12 22.10 9.31
CA ILE A 551 1.36 23.11 8.25
C ILE A 551 0.96 22.63 6.85
N ALA A 552 0.66 21.34 6.66
CA ALA A 552 0.09 20.79 5.42
C ALA A 552 -0.80 19.56 5.69
N GLN A 553 -1.68 19.25 4.74
CA GLN A 553 -2.47 18.02 4.66
C GLN A 553 -2.40 17.46 3.23
N ASP A 554 -2.19 16.16 3.08
CA ASP A 554 -2.10 15.45 1.78
C ASP A 554 -1.17 16.14 0.77
N GLY A 555 0.00 16.60 1.25
CA GLY A 555 0.98 17.30 0.43
C GLY A 555 0.55 18.70 -0.05
N VAL A 556 -0.55 19.24 0.49
CA VAL A 556 -1.01 20.62 0.26
C VAL A 556 -0.83 21.45 1.53
N GLN A 557 0.01 22.49 1.44
CA GLN A 557 0.20 23.44 2.52
C GLN A 557 -1.11 24.11 2.98
N PHE A 558 -1.22 24.41 4.27
CA PHE A 558 -2.29 25.24 4.80
C PHE A 558 -2.15 26.69 4.34
N ASN A 559 -3.25 27.44 4.45
CA ASN A 559 -3.17 28.89 4.59
C ASN A 559 -2.97 29.25 6.07
N PHE A 560 -2.60 30.50 6.34
CA PHE A 560 -2.31 30.95 7.71
C PHE A 560 -3.49 30.80 8.69
N ALA A 561 -4.75 30.94 8.25
CA ALA A 561 -5.91 30.76 9.13
C ALA A 561 -6.10 29.28 9.53
N ASN A 562 -5.81 28.33 8.64
CA ASN A 562 -5.84 26.90 8.96
C ASN A 562 -4.65 26.48 9.82
N TYR A 563 -3.47 27.07 9.60
CA TYR A 563 -2.33 26.94 10.51
C TYR A 563 -2.63 27.47 11.93
N GLN A 564 -3.41 28.55 12.07
CA GLN A 564 -3.86 29.05 13.38
C GLN A 564 -4.91 28.14 14.03
N LYS A 565 -5.89 27.63 13.26
CA LYS A 565 -7.01 26.83 13.79
C LYS A 565 -6.66 25.34 13.94
N GLN A 566 -6.40 24.67 12.82
CA GLN A 566 -6.14 23.23 12.75
C GLN A 566 -4.70 22.92 13.17
N GLY A 567 -3.75 23.75 12.75
CA GLY A 567 -2.36 23.70 13.18
C GLY A 567 -2.09 24.29 14.57
N SER A 568 -3.10 24.45 15.44
CA SER A 568 -2.89 24.90 16.82
C SER A 568 -2.00 23.91 17.58
N PRO A 569 -1.08 24.37 18.47
CA PRO A 569 -0.25 23.49 19.26
C PRO A 569 -1.04 22.40 19.99
N TYR A 570 -0.52 21.18 19.93
CA TYR A 570 -1.05 20.00 20.63
C TYR A 570 -2.41 19.47 20.15
N ASN A 571 -2.95 19.99 19.04
CA ASN A 571 -4.12 19.38 18.40
C ASN A 571 -3.77 17.92 18.00
N PRO A 572 -4.59 16.92 18.37
CA PRO A 572 -4.43 15.56 17.86
C PRO A 572 -4.54 15.54 16.34
N LEU A 573 -3.64 14.81 15.68
CA LEU A 573 -3.61 14.66 14.23
C LEU A 573 -4.15 13.28 13.86
N ASN A 574 -5.20 13.23 13.04
CA ASN A 574 -5.70 11.98 12.45
C ASN A 574 -5.12 11.81 11.04
N LEU A 575 -4.53 10.65 10.77
CA LEU A 575 -4.09 10.24 9.44
C LEU A 575 -4.75 8.91 9.09
N SER A 576 -5.71 8.91 8.16
CA SER A 576 -6.15 7.65 7.52
C SER A 576 -5.01 7.06 6.68
N PRO A 577 -5.08 5.79 6.27
CA PRO A 577 -4.28 5.29 5.15
C PRO A 577 -4.24 6.31 4.00
N ALA A 578 -3.09 6.47 3.37
CA ALA A 578 -2.76 7.51 2.37
C ALA A 578 -2.71 8.98 2.81
N ASN A 579 -3.16 9.35 4.01
CA ASN A 579 -3.03 10.74 4.44
C ASN A 579 -1.57 11.14 4.68
N ARG A 580 -1.25 12.40 4.39
CA ARG A 580 0.04 13.02 4.71
C ARG A 580 -0.15 14.26 5.56
N ALA A 581 0.82 14.57 6.39
CA ALA A 581 0.87 15.84 7.09
C ALA A 581 2.31 16.31 7.27
N ASP A 582 2.53 17.60 7.04
CA ASP A 582 3.77 18.25 7.43
C ASP A 582 3.55 18.97 8.75
N LEU A 583 4.44 18.75 9.71
CA LEU A 583 4.41 19.33 11.05
C LEU A 583 5.66 20.15 11.30
N LEU A 584 5.51 21.35 11.88
CA LEU A 584 6.60 21.99 12.62
C LEU A 584 6.61 21.41 14.02
N VAL A 585 7.71 20.81 14.46
CA VAL A 585 7.87 20.16 15.76
C VAL A 585 8.96 20.88 16.54
N LYS A 586 8.61 21.45 17.70
CA LYS A 586 9.50 22.25 18.55
C LYS A 586 9.87 21.48 19.81
N ALA A 587 11.17 21.28 20.02
CA ALA A 587 11.71 20.72 21.24
C ALA A 587 11.62 21.70 22.43
N PRO A 588 11.45 21.21 23.66
CA PRO A 588 11.56 22.03 24.86
C PRO A 588 12.98 22.56 25.06
N THR A 589 13.13 23.62 25.85
CA THR A 589 14.44 24.21 26.21
C THR A 589 15.18 23.42 27.29
N GLN A 590 14.55 22.42 27.90
CA GLN A 590 15.17 21.52 28.87
C GLN A 590 15.51 20.19 28.17
N PRO A 591 16.76 19.67 28.31
CA PRO A 591 17.11 18.32 27.88
C PRO A 591 16.24 17.26 28.56
N GLY A 592 15.92 16.19 27.84
CA GLY A 592 15.05 15.12 28.33
C GLY A 592 14.53 14.21 27.21
N THR A 593 13.92 13.10 27.61
CA THR A 593 13.34 12.11 26.69
C THR A 593 11.82 12.21 26.69
N TYR A 594 11.21 12.32 25.51
CA TYR A 594 9.78 12.51 25.31
C TYR A 594 9.24 11.48 24.33
N ILE A 595 8.17 10.79 24.68
CA ILE A 595 7.57 9.70 23.89
C ILE A 595 6.27 10.21 23.27
N LEU A 596 6.17 10.13 21.94
CA LEU A 596 4.94 10.44 21.21
C LEU A 596 3.99 9.25 21.34
N GLN A 597 2.87 9.47 22.03
CA GLN A 597 1.79 8.51 22.14
C GLN A 597 0.87 8.64 20.92
N ALA A 598 0.58 7.51 20.30
CA ALA A 598 -0.37 7.38 19.21
C ALA A 598 -1.48 6.37 19.55
N SER A 599 -2.53 6.35 18.74
CA SER A 599 -3.62 5.37 18.79
C SER A 599 -3.99 4.97 17.36
N ALA A 600 -4.40 3.73 17.13
CA ALA A 600 -4.80 3.27 15.79
C ALA A 600 -6.03 2.35 15.79
N ASN A 601 -6.77 2.37 14.67
CA ASN A 601 -7.97 1.59 14.38
C ASN A 601 -8.33 1.69 12.87
N THR A 602 -9.50 1.19 12.44
CA THR A 602 -10.03 1.37 11.07
C THR A 602 -10.87 2.64 10.87
N GLY A 603 -10.48 3.76 11.48
CA GLY A 603 -11.13 5.05 11.21
C GLY A 603 -11.22 6.01 12.39
N PHE A 604 -10.83 7.25 12.13
CA PHE A 604 -11.11 8.42 12.96
C PHE A 604 -11.74 9.51 12.06
N PRO A 605 -12.61 10.39 12.58
CA PRO A 605 -12.75 10.78 14.00
C PRO A 605 -13.91 10.13 14.77
N LEU A 606 -13.74 10.00 16.09
CA LEU A 606 -14.77 10.19 17.12
C LEU A 606 -16.14 9.45 17.04
N GLN A 607 -16.13 8.12 17.11
CA GLN A 607 -17.24 7.49 17.82
C GLN A 607 -17.23 7.88 19.31
N THR A 608 -18.30 8.54 19.72
CA THR A 608 -18.50 9.08 21.07
C THR A 608 -19.93 8.80 21.54
N CYS A 609 -20.37 7.54 21.40
CA CYS A 609 -21.56 7.06 22.10
C CYS A 609 -21.30 7.11 23.61
N GLY A 610 -21.71 8.21 24.26
CA GLY A 610 -21.73 8.28 25.72
C GLY A 610 -22.63 7.19 26.33
N SER A 611 -22.52 6.94 27.64
CA SER A 611 -23.31 5.92 28.36
C SER A 611 -24.83 6.17 28.37
N SER A 612 -25.29 7.27 27.78
CA SER A 612 -26.69 7.66 27.59
C SER A 612 -27.08 7.83 26.11
N ALA A 613 -26.32 7.23 25.17
CA ALA A 613 -26.63 7.30 23.74
C ALA A 613 -27.94 6.54 23.39
N PRO A 614 -28.64 6.91 22.30
CA PRO A 614 -29.83 6.20 21.83
C PRO A 614 -29.53 4.75 21.46
N ALA A 615 -30.52 3.87 21.57
CA ALA A 615 -30.45 2.52 21.03
C ALA A 615 -30.22 2.60 19.50
N GLY A 616 -29.08 2.10 19.03
CA GLY A 616 -28.63 2.21 17.63
C GLY A 616 -27.34 3.00 17.42
N CYS A 617 -26.86 3.72 18.45
CA CYS A 617 -25.48 4.22 18.46
C CYS A 617 -24.53 3.01 18.59
N GLN A 618 -23.76 2.72 17.54
CA GLN A 618 -22.86 1.56 17.51
C GLN A 618 -21.49 1.98 18.06
N ALA A 619 -20.91 1.14 18.93
CA ALA A 619 -19.51 1.26 19.33
C ALA A 619 -18.59 0.66 18.25
N ALA A 620 -17.32 1.08 18.21
CA ALA A 620 -16.45 0.76 17.10
C ALA A 620 -16.10 -0.73 17.21
N PRO A 621 -16.35 -1.55 16.17
CA PRO A 621 -16.02 -2.97 16.24
C PRO A 621 -14.52 -3.14 16.43
N ASP A 622 -13.76 -2.24 15.80
CA ASP A 622 -12.32 -2.12 15.95
C ASP A 622 -11.97 -1.16 17.10
N ALA A 623 -11.81 -1.75 18.30
CA ALA A 623 -11.26 -1.04 19.45
C ALA A 623 -9.92 -0.36 19.09
N ALA A 624 -9.81 0.92 19.47
CA ALA A 624 -8.60 1.71 19.29
C ALA A 624 -7.50 1.24 20.25
N TYR A 625 -6.29 1.05 19.74
CA TYR A 625 -5.15 0.58 20.53
C TYR A 625 -4.09 1.68 20.67
N PRO A 626 -3.79 2.16 21.90
CA PRO A 626 -2.72 3.12 22.13
C PRO A 626 -1.35 2.45 22.10
N PHE A 627 -0.33 3.15 21.58
CA PHE A 627 1.06 2.69 21.56
C PHE A 627 2.06 3.86 21.46
N PRO A 628 3.31 3.70 21.94
CA PRO A 628 4.37 4.67 21.70
C PRO A 628 4.84 4.59 20.24
N LEU A 629 4.68 5.68 19.49
CA LEU A 629 5.01 5.75 18.06
C LEU A 629 6.51 5.95 17.82
N LEU A 630 7.08 6.95 18.50
CA LEU A 630 8.49 7.35 18.41
C LEU A 630 8.92 8.05 19.70
N THR A 631 10.22 8.29 19.84
CA THR A 631 10.83 9.00 20.97
C THR A 631 11.66 10.17 20.47
N VAL A 632 11.52 11.33 21.12
CA VAL A 632 12.38 12.50 20.94
C VAL A 632 13.36 12.56 22.11
N ASN A 633 14.65 12.55 21.80
CA ASN A 633 15.73 12.75 22.75
C ASN A 633 16.27 14.19 22.59
N VAL A 634 16.01 15.04 23.58
CA VAL A 634 16.43 16.45 23.58
C VAL A 634 17.76 16.55 24.31
N THR A 635 18.84 16.91 23.61
CA THR A 635 20.20 16.84 24.16
C THR A 635 21.18 17.79 23.46
N GLY A 636 22.36 17.98 24.08
CA GLY A 636 23.38 18.91 23.59
C GLY A 636 23.11 20.37 23.97
N ASN A 637 23.75 21.28 23.24
CA ASN A 637 23.62 22.73 23.46
C ASN A 637 22.30 23.25 22.85
N PRO A 638 21.65 24.27 23.44
CA PRO A 638 20.47 24.90 22.86
C PRO A 638 20.72 25.47 21.46
N ILE A 639 19.71 25.37 20.59
CA ILE A 639 19.79 25.88 19.22
C ILE A 639 20.08 27.40 19.21
N THR A 640 20.95 27.84 18.30
CA THR A 640 21.32 29.25 18.15
C THR A 640 21.23 29.67 16.67
N PRO A 641 20.45 30.73 16.32
CA PRO A 641 19.53 31.47 17.19
C PRO A 641 18.38 30.58 17.70
N ALA A 642 17.69 31.02 18.74
CA ALA A 642 16.49 30.35 19.24
C ALA A 642 15.42 30.28 18.13
N MET A 643 14.74 29.14 18.03
CA MET A 643 13.65 28.93 17.06
C MET A 643 12.29 29.02 17.75
N ASP A 644 11.29 29.49 17.02
CA ASP A 644 9.89 29.45 17.45
C ASP A 644 8.95 29.21 16.28
N PHE A 645 7.71 28.84 16.58
CA PHE A 645 6.66 28.75 15.58
C PHE A 645 6.35 30.12 14.97
N ILE A 646 6.00 30.12 13.68
CA ILE A 646 5.59 31.30 12.93
C ILE A 646 4.37 31.95 13.62
N GLN A 647 4.41 33.27 13.82
CA GLN A 647 3.35 34.03 14.50
C GLN A 647 2.60 35.00 13.58
N ASN A 648 3.19 35.45 12.47
CA ASN A 648 2.61 36.43 11.57
C ASN A 648 2.27 35.81 10.21
N GLN A 649 1.22 36.31 9.56
CA GLN A 649 0.83 35.88 8.22
C GLN A 649 1.88 36.21 7.15
N SER A 650 2.66 37.28 7.33
CA SER A 650 3.75 37.69 6.43
C SER A 650 4.91 36.70 6.37
N ASP A 651 5.06 35.92 7.44
CA ASP A 651 6.19 35.04 7.67
C ASP A 651 5.81 33.57 7.37
N PHE A 652 4.54 33.32 7.07
CA PHE A 652 4.01 32.02 6.70
C PHE A 652 3.92 31.88 5.17
N PRO A 653 4.28 30.71 4.61
CA PRO A 653 4.11 30.43 3.18
C PRO A 653 2.72 30.78 2.63
N GLN A 654 2.67 31.41 1.46
CA GLN A 654 1.41 31.82 0.85
C GLN A 654 0.77 30.68 0.04
N LEU A 655 -0.53 30.44 0.27
CA LEU A 655 -1.29 29.44 -0.47
C LEU A 655 -1.40 29.84 -1.96
N PRO A 656 -1.02 28.97 -2.91
CA PRO A 656 -1.10 29.25 -4.35
C PRO A 656 -2.51 29.61 -4.81
N THR A 657 -2.61 30.49 -5.81
CA THR A 657 -3.89 30.99 -6.32
C THR A 657 -4.79 29.92 -6.92
N PHE A 658 -4.23 28.80 -7.39
CA PHE A 658 -4.98 27.66 -7.92
C PHE A 658 -5.65 26.80 -6.84
N LEU A 659 -5.17 26.90 -5.60
CA LEU A 659 -5.74 26.26 -4.40
C LEU A 659 -6.74 27.19 -3.68
N LYS A 660 -7.21 28.26 -4.35
CA LYS A 660 -8.35 29.05 -3.85
C LYS A 660 -9.62 28.21 -3.85
N ASP A 661 -10.44 28.47 -2.84
CA ASP A 661 -11.75 27.82 -2.65
C ASP A 661 -12.59 27.80 -3.92
N ILE A 662 -13.31 26.70 -4.15
CA ILE A 662 -14.23 26.52 -5.26
C ILE A 662 -15.58 27.17 -4.90
N PRO A 663 -15.97 28.29 -5.54
CA PRO A 663 -17.25 28.94 -5.27
C PRO A 663 -18.41 28.06 -5.73
N GLU A 664 -19.49 28.00 -4.95
CA GLU A 664 -20.63 27.12 -5.25
C GLU A 664 -21.29 27.44 -6.60
N ASN A 665 -21.33 28.73 -6.98
CA ASN A 665 -21.86 29.18 -8.25
C ASN A 665 -20.97 28.84 -9.47
N THR A 666 -19.85 28.14 -9.28
CA THR A 666 -18.99 27.61 -10.36
C THR A 666 -19.10 26.09 -10.54
N ILE A 667 -19.91 25.42 -9.72
CA ILE A 667 -20.12 23.97 -9.80
C ILE A 667 -20.94 23.63 -11.05
N PHE A 668 -20.36 22.82 -11.93
CA PHE A 668 -20.96 22.34 -13.17
C PHE A 668 -21.99 21.24 -12.93
N THR A 669 -21.67 20.27 -12.07
CA THR A 669 -22.59 19.18 -11.71
C THR A 669 -22.37 18.73 -10.26
N LYS A 670 -23.40 18.08 -9.69
CA LYS A 670 -23.36 17.47 -8.36
C LYS A 670 -23.54 15.95 -8.46
N ARG A 671 -22.79 15.18 -7.67
CA ARG A 671 -22.85 13.70 -7.66
C ARG A 671 -23.02 13.14 -6.26
N THR A 672 -23.44 11.88 -6.19
CA THR A 672 -23.43 11.08 -4.96
C THR A 672 -22.73 9.76 -5.25
N LEU A 673 -21.86 9.31 -4.35
CA LEU A 673 -21.22 7.99 -4.37
C LEU A 673 -21.54 7.26 -3.07
N VAL A 674 -21.82 5.96 -3.14
CA VAL A 674 -22.23 5.17 -1.97
C VAL A 674 -21.28 3.99 -1.74
N PHE A 675 -20.47 4.09 -0.68
CA PHE A 675 -19.63 3.00 -0.19
C PHE A 675 -20.49 2.00 0.60
N GLY A 676 -20.58 0.78 0.08
CA GLY A 676 -21.53 -0.23 0.56
C GLY A 676 -21.07 -0.98 1.81
N ALA A 677 -22.02 -1.31 2.69
CA ALA A 677 -21.76 -2.15 3.85
C ALA A 677 -21.44 -3.60 3.44
N GLY A 678 -20.38 -4.18 4.01
CA GLY A 678 -20.05 -5.61 3.95
C GLY A 678 -19.52 -6.17 2.62
N ASN A 679 -19.96 -5.66 1.46
CA ASN A 679 -19.74 -6.29 0.15
C ASN A 679 -18.53 -5.75 -0.66
N THR A 680 -17.75 -4.82 -0.10
CA THR A 680 -16.61 -4.14 -0.77
C THR A 680 -16.99 -3.57 -2.14
N THR A 681 -18.00 -2.70 -2.16
CA THR A 681 -18.57 -2.08 -3.36
C THR A 681 -18.66 -0.56 -3.27
N ILE A 682 -18.68 0.10 -4.43
CA ILE A 682 -19.12 1.49 -4.59
C ILE A 682 -20.32 1.49 -5.54
N ASP A 683 -21.41 2.16 -5.14
CA ASP A 683 -22.72 2.16 -5.81
C ASP A 683 -23.30 0.74 -6.04
N GLY A 684 -23.01 -0.17 -5.10
CA GLY A 684 -23.43 -1.57 -5.16
C GLY A 684 -22.70 -2.42 -6.21
N GLN A 685 -21.66 -1.90 -6.86
CA GLN A 685 -20.83 -2.61 -7.83
C GLN A 685 -19.42 -2.86 -7.27
N ARG A 686 -18.82 -4.00 -7.65
CA ARG A 686 -17.37 -4.20 -7.52
C ARG A 686 -16.65 -3.57 -8.71
N PHE A 687 -15.32 -3.49 -8.63
CA PHE A 687 -14.48 -2.96 -9.69
C PHE A 687 -14.52 -3.84 -10.93
N ASP A 688 -14.65 -3.20 -12.10
CA ASP A 688 -14.46 -3.84 -13.40
C ASP A 688 -13.51 -2.94 -14.20
N PRO A 689 -12.28 -3.38 -14.50
CA PRO A 689 -11.29 -2.56 -15.20
C PRO A 689 -11.71 -2.20 -16.63
N ASN A 690 -12.75 -2.83 -17.19
CA ASN A 690 -13.25 -2.58 -18.54
C ASN A 690 -14.45 -1.61 -18.56
N LYS A 691 -14.90 -1.13 -17.39
CA LYS A 691 -16.13 -0.34 -17.25
C LYS A 691 -15.88 0.99 -16.55
N VAL A 692 -15.91 2.07 -17.32
CA VAL A 692 -15.94 3.43 -16.78
C VAL A 692 -17.22 3.63 -15.98
N ASN A 693 -17.08 3.84 -14.67
CA ASN A 693 -18.20 4.08 -13.75
C ASN A 693 -18.58 5.57 -13.71
N GLN A 694 -17.58 6.46 -13.72
CA GLN A 694 -17.77 7.90 -13.67
C GLN A 694 -17.04 8.57 -14.83
N ALA A 695 -17.70 9.51 -15.50
CA ALA A 695 -17.08 10.37 -16.50
C ALA A 695 -17.23 11.84 -16.09
N MET A 696 -16.13 12.60 -16.09
CA MET A 696 -16.11 14.05 -15.82
C MET A 696 -15.63 14.82 -17.04
N LEU A 697 -16.16 16.03 -17.19
CA LEU A 697 -15.76 16.92 -18.27
C LEU A 697 -14.53 17.73 -17.85
N LEU A 698 -13.48 17.70 -18.68
CA LEU A 698 -12.30 18.54 -18.51
C LEU A 698 -12.72 20.02 -18.41
N ASN A 699 -11.97 20.79 -17.61
CA ASN A 699 -12.20 22.21 -17.34
C ASN A 699 -13.47 22.52 -16.52
N THR A 700 -14.02 21.53 -15.80
CA THR A 700 -15.17 21.72 -14.91
C THR A 700 -14.83 21.54 -13.43
N ALA A 701 -15.63 22.16 -12.56
CA ALA A 701 -15.64 21.93 -11.13
C ALA A 701 -16.90 21.17 -10.74
N GLU A 702 -16.78 20.16 -9.89
CA GLU A 702 -17.91 19.34 -9.46
C GLU A 702 -18.00 19.27 -7.93
N GLU A 703 -19.19 19.00 -7.41
CA GLU A 703 -19.45 18.83 -5.98
C GLU A 703 -20.02 17.43 -5.69
N TRP A 704 -19.29 16.60 -4.94
CA TRP A 704 -19.66 15.20 -4.71
C TRP A 704 -20.02 14.99 -3.25
N THR A 705 -21.14 14.30 -2.99
CA THR A 705 -21.48 13.78 -1.66
C THR A 705 -21.04 12.33 -1.59
N VAL A 706 -19.99 12.04 -0.81
CA VAL A 706 -19.43 10.69 -0.66
C VAL A 706 -19.99 10.09 0.61
N MET A 707 -20.78 9.03 0.47
CA MET A 707 -21.55 8.39 1.54
C MET A 707 -20.99 7.04 1.92
N ASN A 708 -21.15 6.67 3.19
CA ASN A 708 -20.76 5.41 3.76
C ASN A 708 -21.96 4.77 4.49
N GLN A 709 -22.38 3.61 4.00
CA GLN A 709 -23.44 2.79 4.62
C GLN A 709 -22.90 1.83 5.68
N ALA A 710 -21.58 1.64 5.77
CA ALA A 710 -20.96 0.84 6.83
C ALA A 710 -21.05 1.59 8.17
N ASN A 711 -21.62 0.93 9.16
CA ASN A 711 -21.67 1.38 10.55
C ASN A 711 -20.46 0.95 11.39
N ASP A 712 -19.56 0.18 10.78
CA ASP A 712 -18.55 -0.62 11.47
C ASP A 712 -17.10 -0.18 11.13
N LYS A 713 -16.88 0.60 10.06
CA LYS A 713 -15.61 1.31 9.79
C LYS A 713 -15.82 2.60 8.99
N ALA A 714 -14.88 3.53 9.13
CA ALA A 714 -14.73 4.60 8.17
C ALA A 714 -14.06 4.03 6.91
N HIS A 715 -14.47 4.50 5.74
CA HIS A 715 -13.79 4.17 4.48
C HIS A 715 -12.97 5.39 4.06
N PRO A 716 -11.62 5.33 4.04
CA PRO A 716 -10.80 6.39 3.47
C PRO A 716 -11.07 6.47 1.97
N PHE A 717 -11.82 7.47 1.52
CA PHE A 717 -12.02 7.74 0.10
C PHE A 717 -10.74 8.36 -0.45
N HIS A 718 -10.16 7.74 -1.49
CA HIS A 718 -9.08 8.32 -2.28
C HIS A 718 -9.51 8.52 -3.74
N ILE A 719 -9.03 9.61 -4.35
CA ILE A 719 -9.13 9.92 -5.78
C ILE A 719 -7.75 10.26 -6.34
N HIS A 720 -7.39 9.63 -7.45
CA HIS A 720 -6.11 9.87 -8.13
C HIS A 720 -6.10 11.25 -8.79
N ILE A 721 -4.90 11.82 -8.97
CA ILE A 721 -4.60 13.11 -9.63
C ILE A 721 -5.21 14.35 -8.95
N ASN A 722 -6.54 14.42 -8.82
CA ASN A 722 -7.28 15.64 -8.52
C ASN A 722 -7.53 15.82 -7.00
N PRO A 723 -6.91 16.80 -6.32
CA PRO A 723 -7.25 17.09 -4.93
C PRO A 723 -8.65 17.71 -4.81
N PHE A 724 -9.24 17.63 -3.63
CA PHE A 724 -10.57 18.14 -3.32
C PHE A 724 -10.62 18.90 -1.99
N GLN A 725 -11.62 19.77 -1.86
CA GLN A 725 -11.91 20.52 -0.63
C GLN A 725 -13.10 19.88 0.09
N ILE A 726 -12.99 19.63 1.40
CA ILE A 726 -14.13 19.19 2.21
C ILE A 726 -14.94 20.42 2.66
N THR A 727 -16.20 20.50 2.24
CA THR A 727 -17.11 21.65 2.50
C THR A 727 -18.19 21.36 3.54
N GLU A 728 -18.56 20.09 3.72
CA GLU A 728 -19.57 19.67 4.69
C GLU A 728 -19.30 18.24 5.17
N VAL A 729 -19.61 17.91 6.44
CA VAL A 729 -19.42 16.57 7.04
C VAL A 729 -20.60 16.23 7.93
N PHE A 730 -21.25 15.10 7.64
CA PHE A 730 -22.30 14.49 8.47
C PHE A 730 -21.79 13.23 9.16
N GLU A 731 -21.76 13.25 10.48
CA GLU A 731 -21.42 12.10 11.32
C GLU A 731 -22.59 11.74 12.25
N PRO A 732 -23.43 10.75 11.88
CA PRO A 732 -24.61 10.37 12.66
C PRO A 732 -24.24 9.69 14.00
N ASN A 733 -23.03 9.16 14.16
CA ASN A 733 -22.53 8.56 15.41
C ASN A 733 -21.83 9.56 16.37
N SER A 734 -21.73 10.85 16.00
CA SER A 734 -21.06 11.84 16.84
C SER A 734 -21.85 12.10 18.15
N GLN A 735 -21.17 12.44 19.25
CA GLN A 735 -21.85 12.83 20.50
C GLN A 735 -22.88 13.95 20.28
N ALA A 736 -22.63 14.86 19.33
CA ALA A 736 -23.56 15.94 18.99
C ALA A 736 -24.84 15.40 18.33
N ALA A 737 -24.70 14.55 17.30
CA ALA A 737 -25.82 13.91 16.61
C ALA A 737 -26.65 12.98 17.52
N THR A 738 -26.02 12.36 18.52
CA THR A 738 -26.68 11.37 19.41
C THR A 738 -27.28 11.99 20.67
N THR A 739 -27.04 13.28 20.96
CA THR A 739 -27.54 13.93 22.19
C THR A 739 -28.87 14.65 21.95
N LYS A 740 -29.97 14.11 22.50
CA LYS A 740 -31.31 14.69 22.38
C LYS A 740 -31.36 16.14 22.87
N GLY A 741 -31.92 17.04 22.06
CA GLY A 741 -31.98 18.48 22.31
C GLY A 741 -30.85 19.29 21.65
N ASN A 742 -29.86 18.62 21.05
CA ASN A 742 -28.92 19.28 20.15
C ASN A 742 -29.63 19.69 18.83
N PRO A 743 -29.37 20.89 18.26
CA PRO A 743 -29.92 21.32 16.96
C PRO A 743 -29.67 20.37 15.77
N CYS A 744 -28.66 19.49 15.86
CA CYS A 744 -28.38 18.43 14.88
C CYS A 744 -28.63 17.01 15.42
N TYR A 745 -29.44 16.85 16.47
CA TYR A 745 -29.85 15.53 16.93
C TYR A 745 -30.51 14.74 15.81
N VAL A 746 -30.01 13.51 15.59
CA VAL A 746 -30.52 12.55 14.61
C VAL A 746 -31.62 11.72 15.29
N ASP A 747 -32.87 11.97 14.92
CA ASP A 747 -34.00 11.12 15.30
C ASP A 747 -34.20 10.07 14.22
N PRO A 748 -33.94 8.77 14.46
CA PRO A 748 -34.13 7.74 13.44
C PRO A 748 -35.57 7.72 12.91
N ASN A 749 -36.56 8.14 13.71
CA ASN A 749 -37.94 8.19 13.27
C ASN A 749 -38.25 9.37 12.33
N ASP A 750 -37.31 10.29 12.09
CA ASP A 750 -37.51 11.47 11.24
C ASP A 750 -36.27 11.81 10.38
N PRO A 751 -36.23 11.32 9.13
CA PRO A 751 -35.16 11.62 8.18
C PRO A 751 -34.93 13.11 7.87
N SER A 752 -35.87 14.02 8.20
CA SER A 752 -35.62 15.46 8.10
C SER A 752 -34.58 15.98 9.11
N THR A 753 -34.23 15.16 10.10
CA THR A 753 -33.18 15.42 11.09
C THR A 753 -31.79 14.99 10.64
N PHE A 754 -31.66 14.26 9.52
CA PHE A 754 -30.38 13.68 9.04
C PHE A 754 -29.50 14.75 8.37
N LYS A 755 -29.01 15.70 9.19
CA LYS A 755 -28.30 16.89 8.74
C LYS A 755 -27.02 17.16 9.56
N PRO A 756 -26.00 17.77 8.95
CA PRO A 756 -24.75 18.11 9.62
C PRO A 756 -24.90 19.03 10.83
N CYS A 757 -24.01 18.86 11.81
CA CYS A 757 -23.93 19.71 13.00
C CYS A 757 -23.27 21.05 12.68
N PRO A 758 -23.99 22.21 12.76
CA PRO A 758 -23.47 23.49 12.28
C PRO A 758 -22.15 23.93 12.94
N SER A 759 -21.95 23.62 14.22
CA SER A 759 -20.74 23.92 14.98
C SER A 759 -19.54 23.03 14.65
N GLN A 760 -19.74 21.95 13.89
CA GLN A 760 -18.70 20.98 13.50
C GLN A 760 -18.37 21.05 12.00
N GLN A 761 -18.97 21.97 11.25
CA GLN A 761 -18.75 22.04 9.80
C GLN A 761 -17.40 22.68 9.44
N PRO A 762 -16.74 22.17 8.39
CA PRO A 762 -15.59 22.82 7.77
C PRO A 762 -15.88 24.30 7.50
N GLN A 763 -14.91 25.17 7.77
CA GLN A 763 -15.04 26.60 7.55
C GLN A 763 -14.01 27.07 6.52
N ALA A 764 -14.41 27.99 5.66
CA ALA A 764 -13.48 28.65 4.75
C ALA A 764 -12.40 29.43 5.52
N PRO A 765 -11.17 29.56 4.98
CA PRO A 765 -10.69 28.91 3.75
C PRO A 765 -10.53 27.39 3.94
N PHE A 766 -10.99 26.57 2.98
CA PHE A 766 -11.04 25.12 3.17
C PHE A 766 -9.65 24.47 3.09
N VAL A 767 -9.51 23.27 3.65
CA VAL A 767 -8.33 22.41 3.49
C VAL A 767 -8.53 21.51 2.28
N TRP A 768 -7.45 21.33 1.52
CA TRP A 768 -7.38 20.39 0.41
C TRP A 768 -6.87 19.04 0.89
N TRP A 769 -7.40 18.00 0.27
CA TRP A 769 -7.15 16.59 0.53
C TRP A 769 -7.04 15.86 -0.81
N ASP A 770 -6.44 14.69 -0.83
CA ASP A 770 -6.77 13.67 -1.84
C ASP A 770 -7.33 12.40 -1.20
N THR A 771 -7.27 12.29 0.13
CA THR A 771 -7.79 11.16 0.88
C THR A 771 -8.58 11.65 2.10
N PHE A 772 -9.81 11.18 2.29
CA PHE A 772 -10.61 11.55 3.47
C PHE A 772 -11.44 10.39 4.00
N GLY A 773 -11.42 10.18 5.32
CA GLY A 773 -12.24 9.16 5.98
C GLY A 773 -13.73 9.50 5.89
N ILE A 774 -14.50 8.74 5.12
CA ILE A 774 -15.96 8.90 5.10
C ILE A 774 -16.52 8.49 6.47
N PRO A 775 -17.25 9.37 7.19
CA PRO A 775 -17.80 9.06 8.51
C PRO A 775 -18.63 7.76 8.53
N THR A 776 -18.64 7.06 9.66
CA THR A 776 -19.46 5.85 9.83
C THR A 776 -20.96 6.16 9.79
N GLY A 777 -21.75 5.24 9.22
CA GLY A 777 -23.21 5.25 9.38
C GLY A 777 -23.66 4.81 10.78
N ALA A 778 -24.87 5.18 11.18
CA ALA A 778 -25.51 4.73 12.41
C ALA A 778 -26.63 3.73 12.10
N GLN A 779 -26.82 2.69 12.92
CA GLN A 779 -27.78 1.62 12.63
C GLN A 779 -28.73 1.34 13.80
N PHE A 780 -30.03 1.49 13.54
CA PHE A 780 -31.11 1.43 14.53
C PHE A 780 -31.99 0.19 14.30
N ASP A 781 -32.46 -0.44 15.37
CA ASP A 781 -33.49 -1.48 15.29
C ASP A 781 -34.86 -0.81 15.13
N ILE A 782 -35.52 -1.08 14.00
CA ILE A 782 -36.87 -0.60 13.69
C ILE A 782 -37.88 -1.75 13.56
N THR A 783 -37.53 -2.95 14.01
CA THR A 783 -38.34 -4.18 13.88
C THR A 783 -39.76 -4.00 14.40
N THR A 784 -39.95 -3.25 15.50
CA THR A 784 -41.27 -2.97 16.09
C THR A 784 -42.09 -1.92 15.33
N GLN A 785 -41.50 -1.25 14.33
CA GLN A 785 -42.17 -0.25 13.49
C GLN A 785 -42.74 -0.84 12.19
N CYS A 786 -42.28 -2.04 11.80
CA CYS A 786 -42.69 -2.72 10.57
C CYS A 786 -43.66 -3.84 10.90
N SER A 787 -44.78 -3.98 10.16
CA SER A 787 -45.78 -5.01 10.49
C SER A 787 -45.39 -6.44 10.06
N ASN A 788 -44.37 -6.58 9.21
CA ASN A 788 -43.70 -7.84 8.88
C ASN A 788 -42.18 -7.62 8.86
N SER A 789 -41.47 -8.24 9.80
CA SER A 789 -40.01 -8.08 9.93
C SER A 789 -39.15 -8.81 8.88
N ASN A 790 -39.76 -9.22 7.76
CA ASN A 790 -39.09 -9.72 6.57
C ASN A 790 -39.48 -8.94 5.29
N ASP A 791 -40.24 -7.85 5.39
CA ASP A 791 -40.68 -7.05 4.24
C ASP A 791 -40.60 -5.55 4.56
N VAL A 792 -39.62 -4.88 3.93
CA VAL A 792 -39.35 -3.44 4.10
C VAL A 792 -40.55 -2.57 3.71
N ASN A 793 -41.41 -3.03 2.81
CA ASN A 793 -42.61 -2.28 2.41
C ASN A 793 -43.64 -2.14 3.54
N THR A 794 -43.50 -2.93 4.61
CA THR A 794 -44.34 -2.85 5.81
C THR A 794 -43.82 -1.89 6.88
N CYS A 795 -42.61 -1.33 6.69
CA CYS A 795 -42.08 -0.26 7.51
C CYS A 795 -42.68 1.11 7.12
N PRO A 796 -42.63 2.13 8.01
CA PRO A 796 -43.14 3.47 7.69
C PRO A 796 -42.46 4.03 6.43
N GLN A 797 -43.25 4.56 5.48
CA GLN A 797 -42.78 4.93 4.13
C GLN A 797 -41.54 5.84 4.12
N LYS A 798 -41.42 6.75 5.11
CA LYS A 798 -40.27 7.65 5.27
C LYS A 798 -38.94 6.92 5.60
N LEU A 799 -38.99 5.76 6.23
CA LEU A 799 -37.80 4.98 6.64
C LEU A 799 -37.40 3.96 5.57
N GLN A 800 -38.30 3.59 4.66
CA GLN A 800 -38.05 2.59 3.60
C GLN A 800 -36.77 2.81 2.78
N PRO A 801 -36.33 4.05 2.44
CA PRO A 801 -35.06 4.28 1.73
C PRO A 801 -33.79 3.91 2.53
N TYR A 802 -33.90 3.82 3.86
CA TYR A 802 -32.80 3.56 4.79
C TYR A 802 -32.94 2.20 5.50
N ALA A 803 -34.06 1.51 5.29
CA ALA A 803 -34.43 0.30 5.99
C ALA A 803 -34.05 -0.98 5.22
N ALA A 804 -33.64 -2.01 5.96
CA ALA A 804 -33.47 -3.37 5.47
C ALA A 804 -34.16 -4.35 6.43
N CYS A 805 -34.95 -5.27 5.90
CA CYS A 805 -35.64 -6.32 6.67
C CYS A 805 -35.19 -7.70 6.22
N ALA A 806 -34.68 -8.52 7.14
CA ALA A 806 -34.27 -9.89 6.88
C ALA A 806 -34.28 -10.72 8.16
N GLN A 807 -34.56 -12.02 8.04
CA GLN A 807 -34.43 -13.01 9.12
C GLN A 807 -35.22 -12.67 10.40
N GLY A 808 -36.32 -11.93 10.27
CA GLY A 808 -37.18 -11.53 11.39
C GLY A 808 -36.78 -10.21 12.09
N THR A 809 -35.80 -9.48 11.56
CA THR A 809 -35.34 -8.17 12.06
C THR A 809 -35.41 -7.12 10.95
N CYS A 810 -35.82 -5.89 11.29
CA CYS A 810 -35.66 -4.72 10.42
C CYS A 810 -34.72 -3.71 11.06
N THR A 811 -33.71 -3.25 10.32
CA THR A 811 -32.81 -2.18 10.73
C THR A 811 -32.88 -0.98 9.80
N GLU A 812 -32.75 0.21 10.36
CA GLU A 812 -32.52 1.45 9.61
C GLU A 812 -31.04 1.79 9.67
N THR A 813 -30.42 2.13 8.53
CA THR A 813 -29.02 2.55 8.45
C THR A 813 -28.93 3.97 7.90
N ILE A 814 -28.59 4.90 8.77
CA ILE A 814 -28.38 6.32 8.46
C ILE A 814 -26.92 6.49 8.00
N PRO A 815 -26.63 6.81 6.74
CA PRO A 815 -25.25 6.87 6.24
C PRO A 815 -24.50 8.07 6.82
N GLY A 816 -23.22 7.87 7.13
CA GLY A 816 -22.28 8.98 7.34
C GLY A 816 -21.77 9.47 5.98
N TRP A 817 -21.46 10.76 5.85
CA TRP A 817 -21.00 11.32 4.58
C TRP A 817 -20.18 12.59 4.72
N PHE A 818 -19.41 12.92 3.68
CA PHE A 818 -18.88 14.26 3.48
C PHE A 818 -19.28 14.80 2.11
N ARG A 819 -19.28 16.13 1.96
CA ARG A 819 -19.37 16.79 0.66
C ARG A 819 -18.03 17.41 0.32
N MET A 820 -17.58 17.16 -0.89
CA MET A 820 -16.33 17.68 -1.43
C MET A 820 -16.54 18.48 -2.71
N ARG A 821 -15.60 19.39 -3.01
CA ARG A 821 -15.49 20.08 -4.30
C ARG A 821 -14.12 19.83 -4.92
N SER A 822 -14.08 19.50 -6.21
CA SER A 822 -12.81 19.36 -6.96
C SER A 822 -12.89 20.06 -8.33
N ARG A 823 -11.74 20.20 -9.00
CA ARG A 823 -11.59 20.71 -10.37
C ARG A 823 -10.93 19.63 -11.22
N PHE A 824 -11.59 19.21 -12.29
CA PHE A 824 -11.08 18.23 -13.24
C PHE A 824 -10.45 18.98 -14.42
N VAL A 825 -9.13 19.14 -14.35
CA VAL A 825 -8.33 20.04 -15.20
C VAL A 825 -7.02 19.37 -15.60
N ASP A 826 -6.34 19.96 -16.60
CA ASP A 826 -5.01 19.63 -17.13
C ASP A 826 -4.89 18.32 -17.93
N PHE A 827 -5.49 17.24 -17.44
CA PHE A 827 -5.30 15.89 -17.98
C PHE A 827 -6.61 15.18 -18.28
N THR A 828 -6.64 14.51 -19.42
CA THR A 828 -7.68 13.53 -19.82
C THR A 828 -7.16 12.12 -19.65
N GLY A 829 -8.07 11.16 -19.52
CA GLY A 829 -7.75 9.73 -19.43
C GLY A 829 -8.38 9.07 -18.22
N GLN A 830 -8.03 7.81 -18.03
CA GLN A 830 -8.64 6.93 -17.03
C GLN A 830 -7.74 6.78 -15.79
N TYR A 831 -8.36 6.84 -14.62
CA TYR A 831 -7.77 6.55 -13.31
C TYR A 831 -8.85 5.96 -12.38
N VAL A 832 -8.54 5.77 -11.09
CA VAL A 832 -9.49 5.16 -10.14
C VAL A 832 -9.84 6.06 -8.96
N ILE A 833 -11.01 5.78 -8.38
CA ILE A 833 -11.40 6.18 -7.03
C ILE A 833 -11.64 4.92 -6.20
N HIS A 834 -11.21 4.89 -4.93
CA HIS A 834 -11.29 3.68 -4.13
C HIS A 834 -11.30 3.94 -2.62
N CYS A 835 -11.54 2.87 -1.86
CA CYS A 835 -11.26 2.84 -0.43
C CYS A 835 -9.77 2.54 -0.20
N HIS A 836 -9.05 3.39 0.52
CA HIS A 836 -7.63 3.17 0.88
C HIS A 836 -7.42 2.22 2.08
N ILE A 837 -8.46 1.47 2.48
CA ILE A 837 -8.23 0.20 3.17
C ILE A 837 -7.97 -0.82 2.04
N LEU A 838 -6.70 -1.17 1.83
CA LEU A 838 -6.25 -1.82 0.60
C LEU A 838 -6.88 -3.21 0.36
N ILE A 839 -7.40 -3.86 1.40
CA ILE A 839 -8.14 -5.13 1.29
C ILE A 839 -9.59 -4.92 0.82
N HIS A 840 -10.16 -3.74 1.03
CA HIS A 840 -11.42 -3.36 0.41
C HIS A 840 -11.21 -3.00 -1.07
N GLU A 841 -10.13 -2.27 -1.39
CA GLU A 841 -9.68 -2.00 -2.77
C GLU A 841 -9.49 -3.30 -3.55
N ASP A 842 -8.61 -4.21 -3.08
CA ASP A 842 -8.31 -5.50 -3.71
C ASP A 842 -9.55 -6.40 -3.92
N ARG A 843 -10.63 -6.18 -3.15
CA ARG A 843 -11.93 -6.89 -3.26
C ARG A 843 -13.00 -6.10 -4.01
N GLY A 844 -12.60 -5.08 -4.77
CA GLY A 844 -13.45 -4.36 -5.71
C GLY A 844 -14.12 -3.10 -5.16
N MET A 845 -13.71 -2.56 -4.00
CA MET A 845 -14.20 -1.26 -3.50
C MET A 845 -13.50 -0.09 -4.19
N MET A 846 -13.56 -0.11 -5.52
CA MET A 846 -12.89 0.76 -6.46
C MET A 846 -13.78 0.96 -7.69
N GLN A 847 -13.69 2.13 -8.32
CA GLN A 847 -14.38 2.45 -9.58
C GLN A 847 -13.40 3.05 -10.58
N LEU A 848 -13.59 2.74 -11.86
CA LEU A 848 -12.87 3.38 -12.95
C LEU A 848 -13.52 4.72 -13.29
N VAL A 849 -12.68 5.73 -13.49
CA VAL A 849 -13.05 7.12 -13.67
C VAL A 849 -12.35 7.67 -14.89
N GLU A 850 -13.07 8.39 -15.76
CA GLU A 850 -12.50 9.00 -16.97
C GLU A 850 -12.74 10.51 -17.04
N VAL A 851 -11.68 11.28 -17.28
CA VAL A 851 -11.79 12.70 -17.63
C VAL A 851 -11.75 12.83 -19.15
N VAL A 852 -12.84 13.33 -19.75
CA VAL A 852 -13.04 13.49 -21.19
C VAL A 852 -12.99 14.95 -21.63
N THR A 853 -12.66 15.22 -22.89
CA THR A 853 -12.52 16.59 -23.41
C THR A 853 -13.84 17.37 -23.47
N ASP A 854 -13.78 18.67 -23.18
CA ASP A 854 -14.88 19.64 -23.40
C ASP A 854 -15.21 19.90 -24.88
N LYS A 855 -14.27 19.60 -25.79
CA LYS A 855 -14.49 19.65 -27.24
C LYS A 855 -15.42 18.51 -27.66
N THR A 856 -16.59 18.87 -28.20
CA THR A 856 -17.42 17.93 -28.94
C THR A 856 -16.61 17.31 -30.08
N LEU A 857 -16.65 15.97 -30.15
CA LEU A 857 -16.19 15.23 -31.32
C LEU A 857 -17.13 15.52 -32.50
N TYR A 858 -16.92 16.67 -33.15
CA TYR A 858 -17.34 16.87 -34.54
C TYR A 858 -16.45 16.04 -35.47
N THR A 859 -16.50 14.73 -35.32
CA THR A 859 -16.12 13.81 -36.38
C THR A 859 -17.17 13.93 -37.46
N HIS A 860 -16.91 14.80 -38.44
CA HIS A 860 -17.60 14.76 -39.72
C HIS A 860 -17.39 13.37 -40.32
N HIS A 861 -18.48 12.58 -40.36
CA HIS A 861 -18.57 11.35 -41.13
C HIS A 861 -18.65 11.65 -42.64
#